data_AF-A0A926Z150-F1
#
_entry.id   AF-A0A926Z150-F1
#
_cell.length_a   1.000
_cell.length_b   1.000
_cell.length_c   1.000
_cell.angle_alpha   90.00
_cell.angle_beta   90.00
_cell.angle_gamma   90.00
#
_symmetry.space_group_name_H-M   'P 1'
#
loop_
_entity.id
_entity.type
_entity.pdbx_description
1 polymer ?
#
loop_
_entity_poly.entity_id
_entity_poly.type
_entity_poly.pdbx_seq_one_letter_code
_entity_poly.pdbx_strand_id
1 'polypeptide(L)'
;MDAEELLALYEEGKRDFQGLDLENIDLSHVYLRDADLSHAYLADADLSNANLNNVDLSHAYLTDADLSNANLNNVDLSHAYLTDADLSNANLNNVDLSHAYLTDADLSNANLNNVDLSHAYLTDADLSNANLNNVDLSHAYLTDANLTDANLTDAYLTDAYLSGADLSNANLNNADLSGAIIDSETKLHYKWYCVWKLINSKFNIFDINLTYDDTDLEDHDINLVINGIDLTVGDINLSNADLSCAKLYFINLSSANLSGTNFSNSDLSGTNLSGANLENADLSGTNLSGANLENADLSGTNLSGTNLSGANLENADLSGTNLSGANLENADLSGTIIDDKTKIDDKWYFVWKIVNGESDNVIKRYYQLSLFNLLNNSFDHNQYVGKDLSNSYLQHLDFIGSNLSFSIFYRADCENANFTNTNLYCANFHDANLRGVNFQNADLRYANFIGANLQGADLSNADLRYAILIGADLTGAQFTNADLRYINLHGVDLTKSKTEGAKFTMFDDISCSWNQINDEQFEKLCYDILLKEHNLKLTNIDKIGNSRSRDGGRDIVFYKGVDINKKPIKWIAQCKLKSDKRSLGSSQVTDILDMLLAKEAKGFCIMTSSIIDATLHDKLDDLRDKTGIEVEKWSYLEIERFLAEHPEIKARYFKD
;
A
#
# COMPACT_ATOMS: atom_id res chain seq x y z
N MET A 1 -50.77 48.73 3.70
CA MET A 1 -51.16 48.05 4.97
C MET A 1 -50.18 48.52 6.04
N ASP A 2 -50.58 48.68 7.30
CA ASP A 2 -49.62 49.03 8.35
C ASP A 2 -48.99 47.79 9.01
N ALA A 3 -47.88 47.98 9.72
CA ALA A 3 -47.12 46.89 10.32
C ALA A 3 -47.91 46.13 11.39
N GLU A 4 -48.71 46.82 12.21
CA GLU A 4 -49.54 46.19 13.24
C GLU A 4 -50.59 45.27 12.62
N GLU A 5 -51.25 45.70 11.54
CA GLU A 5 -52.24 44.91 10.80
C GLU A 5 -51.59 43.67 10.16
N LEU A 6 -50.43 43.83 9.51
CA LEU A 6 -49.71 42.74 8.88
C LEU A 6 -49.29 41.68 9.92
N LEU A 7 -48.69 42.11 11.03
CA LEU A 7 -48.23 41.21 12.09
C LEU A 7 -49.38 40.50 12.77
N ALA A 8 -50.50 41.18 13.03
CA ALA A 8 -51.69 40.55 13.59
C ALA A 8 -52.24 39.44 12.67
N LEU A 9 -52.31 39.70 11.36
CA LEU A 9 -52.72 38.68 10.38
C LEU A 9 -51.73 37.51 10.32
N TYR A 10 -50.43 37.79 10.41
CA TYR A 10 -49.39 36.75 10.45
C TYR A 10 -49.52 35.87 11.70
N GLU A 11 -49.78 36.46 12.87
CA GLU A 11 -50.02 35.75 14.13
C GLU A 11 -51.30 34.88 14.08
N GLU A 12 -52.32 35.32 13.33
CA GLU A 12 -53.53 34.52 13.06
C GLU A 12 -53.29 33.37 12.07
N GLY A 13 -52.08 33.23 11.53
CA GLY A 13 -51.67 32.15 10.64
C GLY A 13 -51.80 32.48 9.16
N LYS A 14 -52.13 33.72 8.79
CA LYS A 14 -52.07 34.15 7.39
C LYS A 14 -50.61 34.18 6.93
N ARG A 15 -50.35 33.69 5.72
CA ARG A 15 -49.02 33.70 5.09
C ARG A 15 -49.00 34.35 3.72
N ASP A 16 -50.15 34.45 3.06
CA ASP A 16 -50.31 35.08 1.75
C ASP A 16 -50.45 36.60 1.91
N PHE A 17 -49.40 37.33 1.55
CA PHE A 17 -49.28 38.78 1.55
C PHE A 17 -48.83 39.30 0.18
N GLN A 18 -49.14 38.56 -0.88
CA GLN A 18 -48.72 38.86 -2.25
C GLN A 18 -49.19 40.24 -2.72
N GLY A 19 -48.32 40.97 -3.40
CA GLY A 19 -48.67 42.22 -4.08
C GLY A 19 -49.15 43.35 -3.18
N LEU A 20 -48.94 43.24 -1.86
CA LEU A 20 -49.33 44.28 -0.92
C LEU A 20 -48.48 45.54 -1.10
N ASP A 21 -49.13 46.68 -0.87
CA ASP A 21 -48.48 47.97 -0.71
C ASP A 21 -48.01 48.13 0.75
N LEU A 22 -46.70 48.04 0.90
CA LEU A 22 -45.92 48.08 2.15
C LEU A 22 -44.75 49.08 2.00
N GLU A 23 -44.91 50.10 1.15
CA GLU A 23 -43.89 51.15 0.96
C GLU A 23 -43.61 51.88 2.29
N ASN A 24 -42.34 52.17 2.60
CA ASN A 24 -41.89 52.82 3.84
C ASN A 24 -42.30 52.10 5.14
N ILE A 25 -42.65 50.80 5.08
CA ILE A 25 -43.07 50.07 6.28
C ILE A 25 -41.89 49.83 7.22
N ASP A 26 -42.12 49.98 8.53
CA ASP A 26 -41.17 49.53 9.56
C ASP A 26 -41.52 48.09 9.95
N LEU A 27 -40.72 47.16 9.45
CA LEU A 27 -40.69 45.75 9.77
C LEU A 27 -39.31 45.37 10.34
N SER A 28 -38.63 46.30 11.01
CA SER A 28 -37.37 46.01 11.68
C SER A 28 -37.56 44.95 12.77
N HIS A 29 -36.61 44.03 12.89
CA HIS A 29 -36.60 42.96 13.90
C HIS A 29 -37.79 41.97 13.89
N VAL A 30 -38.65 41.99 12.86
CA VAL A 30 -39.85 41.13 12.84
C VAL A 30 -39.52 39.67 12.55
N TYR A 31 -40.49 38.80 12.79
CA TYR A 31 -40.43 37.38 12.43
C TYR A 31 -41.55 37.06 11.44
N LEU A 32 -41.21 36.97 10.15
CA LEU A 32 -42.16 36.70 9.07
C LEU A 32 -41.86 35.42 8.29
N ARG A 33 -41.21 34.45 8.93
CA ARG A 33 -40.83 33.17 8.31
C ARG A 33 -41.97 32.52 7.53
N ASP A 34 -41.63 31.95 6.38
CA ASP A 34 -42.54 31.22 5.50
C ASP A 34 -43.73 32.08 4.98
N ALA A 35 -43.66 33.42 5.09
CA ALA A 35 -44.60 34.32 4.46
C ALA A 35 -44.36 34.42 2.95
N ASP A 36 -45.41 34.71 2.22
CA ASP A 36 -45.38 34.98 0.80
C ASP A 36 -45.63 36.47 0.59
N LEU A 37 -44.55 37.19 0.30
CA LEU A 37 -44.49 38.61 -0.02
C LEU A 37 -44.12 38.81 -1.50
N SER A 38 -44.34 37.81 -2.35
CA SER A 38 -44.06 37.91 -3.77
C SER A 38 -44.84 39.09 -4.38
N HIS A 39 -44.19 39.80 -5.31
CA HIS A 39 -44.72 41.01 -5.94
C HIS A 39 -45.06 42.19 -5.00
N ALA A 40 -44.76 42.13 -3.70
CA ALA A 40 -45.07 43.21 -2.77
C ALA A 40 -44.27 44.49 -3.11
N TYR A 41 -44.84 45.64 -2.78
CA TYR A 41 -44.17 46.94 -2.86
C TYR A 41 -43.60 47.27 -1.49
N LEU A 42 -42.28 47.16 -1.36
CA LEU A 42 -41.49 47.31 -0.13
C LEU A 42 -40.38 48.36 -0.33
N ALA A 43 -40.55 49.31 -1.25
CA ALA A 43 -39.58 50.38 -1.44
C ALA A 43 -39.48 51.22 -0.15
N ASP A 44 -38.25 51.64 0.20
CA ASP A 44 -37.92 52.34 1.45
C ASP A 44 -38.33 51.59 2.74
N ALA A 45 -38.64 50.29 2.68
CA ALA A 45 -39.02 49.52 3.86
C ALA A 45 -37.81 49.27 4.77
N ASP A 46 -38.02 49.38 6.08
CA ASP A 46 -37.04 48.93 7.08
C ASP A 46 -37.35 47.46 7.43
N LEU A 47 -36.55 46.55 6.90
CA LEU A 47 -36.52 45.12 7.19
C LEU A 47 -35.24 44.75 7.96
N SER A 48 -34.55 45.73 8.53
CA SER A 48 -33.27 45.53 9.19
C SER A 48 -33.43 44.54 10.34
N ASN A 49 -32.47 43.64 10.48
CA ASN A 49 -32.47 42.59 11.52
C ASN A 49 -33.71 41.67 11.50
N ALA A 50 -34.56 41.71 10.47
CA ALA A 50 -35.74 40.86 10.38
C ALA A 50 -35.36 39.40 10.16
N ASN A 51 -36.23 38.50 10.61
CA ASN A 51 -36.13 37.07 10.33
C ASN A 51 -37.14 36.68 9.26
N LEU A 52 -36.64 36.60 8.02
CA LEU A 52 -37.41 36.31 6.82
C LEU A 52 -37.06 34.93 6.24
N ASN A 53 -36.53 34.00 7.04
CA ASN A 53 -36.16 32.68 6.52
C ASN A 53 -37.33 32.02 5.77
N ASN A 54 -37.03 31.48 4.59
CA ASN A 54 -37.97 30.83 3.67
C ASN A 54 -39.14 31.72 3.19
N VAL A 55 -39.01 33.04 3.28
CA VAL A 55 -40.00 33.96 2.70
C VAL A 55 -39.87 33.95 1.19
N ASP A 56 -41.00 34.05 0.49
CA ASP A 56 -41.03 34.35 -0.94
C ASP A 56 -41.09 35.87 -1.12
N LEU A 57 -40.03 36.46 -1.66
CA LEU A 57 -39.91 37.86 -2.07
C LEU A 57 -39.66 37.96 -3.59
N SER A 58 -40.00 36.92 -4.34
CA SER A 58 -39.82 36.91 -5.79
C SER A 58 -40.60 38.07 -6.42
N HIS A 59 -39.98 38.75 -7.39
CA HIS A 59 -40.54 39.92 -8.06
C HIS A 59 -40.95 41.11 -7.14
N ALA A 60 -40.57 41.11 -5.86
CA ALA A 60 -40.88 42.21 -4.96
C ALA A 60 -40.09 43.49 -5.33
N TYR A 61 -40.66 44.65 -5.01
CA TYR A 61 -40.01 45.95 -5.18
C TYR A 61 -39.40 46.38 -3.85
N LEU A 62 -38.09 46.27 -3.71
CA LEU A 62 -37.28 46.51 -2.51
C LEU A 62 -36.25 47.63 -2.75
N THR A 63 -36.49 48.52 -3.70
CA THR A 63 -35.61 49.67 -3.98
C THR A 63 -35.46 50.53 -2.72
N ASP A 64 -34.23 50.92 -2.38
CA ASP A 64 -33.87 51.68 -1.18
C ASP A 64 -34.26 51.01 0.17
N ALA A 65 -34.63 49.72 0.17
CA ALA A 65 -35.00 49.02 1.39
C ALA A 65 -33.78 48.69 2.27
N ASP A 66 -33.94 48.78 3.59
CA ASP A 66 -32.93 48.36 4.57
C ASP A 66 -33.19 46.90 4.96
N LEU A 67 -32.39 45.98 4.45
CA LEU A 67 -32.32 44.58 4.85
C LEU A 67 -31.03 44.27 5.64
N SER A 68 -30.36 45.29 6.17
CA SER A 68 -29.10 45.12 6.87
C SER A 68 -29.24 44.16 8.04
N ASN A 69 -28.27 43.25 8.21
CA ASN A 69 -28.27 42.22 9.25
C ASN A 69 -29.50 41.26 9.23
N ALA A 70 -30.36 41.32 8.21
CA ALA A 70 -31.52 40.46 8.13
C ALA A 70 -31.11 38.98 7.91
N ASN A 71 -31.96 38.08 8.40
CA ASN A 71 -31.79 36.65 8.18
C ASN A 71 -32.68 36.19 7.03
N LEU A 72 -32.05 36.02 5.87
CA LEU A 72 -32.67 35.73 4.58
C LEU A 72 -32.41 34.28 4.11
N ASN A 73 -32.03 33.32 4.96
CA ASN A 73 -31.69 31.98 4.43
C ASN A 73 -32.88 31.36 3.67
N ASN A 74 -32.56 30.75 2.53
CA ASN A 74 -33.51 30.10 1.62
C ASN A 74 -34.69 30.99 1.20
N VAL A 75 -34.51 32.30 1.20
CA VAL A 75 -35.48 33.24 0.63
C VAL A 75 -35.41 33.15 -0.90
N ASP A 76 -36.56 33.27 -1.55
CA ASP A 76 -36.63 33.52 -2.99
C ASP A 76 -36.69 35.03 -3.22
N LEU A 77 -35.63 35.60 -3.78
CA LEU A 77 -35.52 37.00 -4.24
C LEU A 77 -35.33 37.05 -5.77
N SER A 78 -35.70 35.98 -6.48
CA SER A 78 -35.58 35.93 -7.94
C SER A 78 -36.37 37.07 -8.57
N HIS A 79 -35.79 37.73 -9.57
CA HIS A 79 -36.37 38.88 -10.26
C HIS A 79 -36.78 40.08 -9.38
N ALA A 80 -36.35 40.14 -8.11
CA ALA A 80 -36.66 41.26 -7.22
C ALA A 80 -35.91 42.54 -7.64
N TYR A 81 -36.48 43.69 -7.29
CA TYR A 81 -35.86 45.00 -7.52
C TYR A 81 -35.25 45.49 -6.21
N LEU A 82 -33.92 45.43 -6.10
CA LEU A 82 -33.11 45.74 -4.91
C LEU A 82 -32.11 46.88 -5.19
N THR A 83 -32.38 47.71 -6.19
CA THR A 83 -31.53 48.88 -6.49
C THR A 83 -31.40 49.76 -5.24
N ASP A 84 -30.18 50.19 -4.92
CA ASP A 84 -29.83 51.00 -3.74
C ASP A 84 -30.18 50.36 -2.37
N ALA A 85 -30.57 49.08 -2.32
CA ALA A 85 -30.93 48.41 -1.07
C ALA A 85 -29.70 48.12 -0.19
N ASP A 86 -29.86 48.23 1.13
CA ASP A 86 -28.84 47.84 2.11
C ASP A 86 -29.05 46.37 2.53
N LEU A 87 -28.20 45.47 2.05
CA LEU A 87 -28.10 44.08 2.49
C LEU A 87 -26.81 43.82 3.28
N SER A 88 -26.17 44.87 3.80
CA SER A 88 -24.89 44.75 4.50
C SER A 88 -25.04 43.82 5.71
N ASN A 89 -24.05 42.95 5.90
CA ASN A 89 -24.02 41.95 6.97
C ASN A 89 -25.23 40.96 6.99
N ALA A 90 -26.09 40.99 5.97
CA ALA A 90 -27.23 40.09 5.91
C ALA A 90 -26.78 38.64 5.67
N ASN A 91 -27.61 37.70 6.09
CA ASN A 91 -27.34 36.28 5.95
C ASN A 91 -28.20 35.68 4.83
N LEU A 92 -27.62 35.50 3.64
CA LEU A 92 -28.27 35.07 2.41
C LEU A 92 -27.93 33.63 2.01
N ASN A 93 -27.59 32.71 2.92
CA ASN A 93 -27.23 31.36 2.48
C ASN A 93 -28.37 30.69 1.70
N ASN A 94 -28.01 30.06 0.57
CA ASN A 94 -28.93 29.36 -0.33
C ASN A 94 -30.12 30.21 -0.81
N VAL A 95 -29.94 31.52 -0.94
CA VAL A 95 -30.94 32.42 -1.54
C VAL A 95 -30.90 32.30 -3.06
N ASP A 96 -32.08 32.42 -3.68
CA ASP A 96 -32.21 32.64 -5.11
C ASP A 96 -32.31 34.16 -5.37
N LEU A 97 -31.29 34.74 -5.98
CA LEU A 97 -31.23 36.13 -6.45
C LEU A 97 -31.08 36.17 -7.99
N SER A 98 -31.43 35.09 -8.68
CA SER A 98 -31.32 35.02 -10.13
C SER A 98 -32.16 36.13 -10.77
N HIS A 99 -31.60 36.78 -11.80
CA HIS A 99 -32.23 37.89 -12.50
C HIS A 99 -32.63 39.12 -11.64
N ALA A 100 -32.18 39.22 -10.39
CA ALA A 100 -32.49 40.36 -9.53
C ALA A 100 -31.76 41.63 -9.97
N TYR A 101 -32.34 42.80 -9.64
CA TYR A 101 -31.74 44.11 -9.90
C TYR A 101 -31.11 44.65 -8.62
N LEU A 102 -29.79 44.60 -8.50
CA LEU A 102 -28.98 44.97 -7.34
C LEU A 102 -28.03 46.14 -7.65
N THR A 103 -28.31 46.95 -8.68
CA THR A 103 -27.50 48.13 -9.00
C THR A 103 -27.34 49.02 -7.76
N ASP A 104 -26.12 49.47 -7.47
CA ASP A 104 -25.79 50.31 -6.31
C ASP A 104 -26.11 49.71 -4.92
N ALA A 105 -26.49 48.43 -4.83
CA ALA A 105 -26.84 47.80 -3.55
C ALA A 105 -25.59 47.56 -2.67
N ASP A 106 -25.75 47.69 -1.35
CA ASP A 106 -24.71 47.36 -0.37
C ASP A 106 -24.88 45.90 0.10
N LEU A 107 -24.01 45.00 -0.35
CA LEU A 107 -23.89 43.62 0.12
C LEU A 107 -22.58 43.42 0.91
N SER A 108 -21.99 44.48 1.43
CA SER A 108 -20.70 44.41 2.13
C SER A 108 -20.83 43.52 3.37
N ASN A 109 -19.83 42.66 3.58
CA ASN A 109 -19.78 41.68 4.68
C ASN A 109 -20.93 40.66 4.70
N ALA A 110 -21.81 40.64 3.68
CA ALA A 110 -22.93 39.73 3.63
C ALA A 110 -22.46 38.29 3.39
N ASN A 111 -23.27 37.33 3.83
CA ASN A 111 -22.99 35.92 3.64
C ASN A 111 -23.83 35.35 2.49
N LEU A 112 -23.21 35.18 1.32
CA LEU A 112 -23.80 34.70 0.07
C LEU A 112 -23.34 33.28 -0.30
N ASN A 113 -23.16 32.40 0.69
CA ASN A 113 -22.76 31.03 0.43
C ASN A 113 -23.86 30.26 -0.33
N ASN A 114 -23.48 29.60 -1.44
CA ASN A 114 -24.40 28.86 -2.33
C ASN A 114 -25.59 29.69 -2.84
N VAL A 115 -25.39 30.99 -3.07
CA VAL A 115 -26.43 31.85 -3.65
C VAL A 115 -26.44 31.73 -5.17
N ASP A 116 -27.63 31.74 -5.76
CA ASP A 116 -27.79 31.92 -7.21
C ASP A 116 -27.93 33.43 -7.51
N LEU A 117 -26.92 34.02 -8.14
CA LEU A 117 -26.90 35.39 -8.67
C LEU A 117 -26.82 35.38 -10.21
N SER A 118 -27.17 34.26 -10.84
CA SER A 118 -27.08 34.14 -12.29
C SER A 118 -27.97 35.19 -12.96
N HIS A 119 -27.43 35.82 -14.01
CA HIS A 119 -28.10 36.92 -14.75
C HIS A 119 -28.51 38.15 -13.92
N ALA A 120 -28.05 38.30 -12.67
CA ALA A 120 -28.38 39.44 -11.84
C ALA A 120 -27.63 40.72 -12.30
N TYR A 121 -28.19 41.88 -11.97
CA TYR A 121 -27.61 43.19 -12.26
C TYR A 121 -26.98 43.78 -11.01
N LEU A 122 -25.65 43.72 -10.87
CA LEU A 122 -24.87 44.21 -9.72
C LEU A 122 -23.94 45.37 -10.10
N THR A 123 -24.29 46.17 -11.12
CA THR A 123 -23.49 47.33 -11.50
C THR A 123 -23.32 48.27 -10.29
N ASP A 124 -22.09 48.71 -10.03
CA ASP A 124 -21.72 49.59 -8.90
C ASP A 124 -22.02 49.03 -7.49
N ALA A 125 -22.45 47.77 -7.36
CA ALA A 125 -22.76 47.17 -6.06
C ALA A 125 -21.51 46.97 -5.17
N ASP A 126 -21.67 47.11 -3.85
CA ASP A 126 -20.62 46.82 -2.88
C ASP A 126 -20.72 45.39 -2.35
N LEU A 127 -19.84 44.51 -2.78
CA LEU A 127 -19.67 43.13 -2.27
C LEU A 127 -18.37 42.97 -1.47
N SER A 128 -17.79 44.07 -0.96
CA SER A 128 -16.53 44.00 -0.23
C SER A 128 -16.66 43.13 1.01
N ASN A 129 -15.63 42.30 1.27
CA ASN A 129 -15.58 41.35 2.38
C ASN A 129 -16.71 40.30 2.39
N ALA A 130 -17.54 40.22 1.35
CA ALA A 130 -18.65 39.27 1.31
C ALA A 130 -18.16 37.83 1.16
N ASN A 131 -18.91 36.89 1.74
CA ASN A 131 -18.66 35.45 1.55
C ASN A 131 -19.46 34.94 0.35
N LEU A 132 -18.81 34.88 -0.81
CA LEU A 132 -19.36 34.42 -2.10
C LEU A 132 -18.94 32.98 -2.43
N ASN A 133 -18.69 32.14 -1.42
CA ASN A 133 -18.25 30.77 -1.67
C ASN A 133 -19.35 29.94 -2.35
N ASN A 134 -18.98 29.27 -3.46
CA ASN A 134 -19.88 28.49 -4.32
C ASN A 134 -21.09 29.30 -4.81
N VAL A 135 -20.92 30.60 -5.03
CA VAL A 135 -21.94 31.46 -5.65
C VAL A 135 -22.02 31.21 -7.15
N ASP A 136 -23.22 31.27 -7.73
CA ASP A 136 -23.41 31.33 -9.17
C ASP A 136 -23.54 32.79 -9.62
N LEU A 137 -22.52 33.34 -10.29
CA LEU A 137 -22.50 34.67 -10.90
C LEU A 137 -22.52 34.57 -12.44
N SER A 138 -22.92 33.42 -12.99
CA SER A 138 -22.92 33.21 -14.44
C SER A 138 -23.80 34.24 -15.13
N HIS A 139 -23.28 34.89 -16.17
CA HIS A 139 -23.95 35.96 -16.93
C HIS A 139 -24.36 37.20 -16.11
N ALA A 140 -23.89 37.35 -14.87
CA ALA A 140 -24.20 38.52 -14.05
C ALA A 140 -23.48 39.77 -14.54
N TYR A 141 -24.07 40.95 -14.30
CA TYR A 141 -23.49 42.25 -14.63
C TYR A 141 -22.85 42.87 -13.39
N LEU A 142 -21.54 42.84 -13.27
CA LEU A 142 -20.76 43.38 -12.14
C LEU A 142 -19.90 44.57 -12.56
N THR A 143 -20.32 45.34 -13.56
CA THR A 143 -19.56 46.51 -14.02
C THR A 143 -19.32 47.47 -12.85
N ASP A 144 -18.08 47.88 -12.63
CA ASP A 144 -17.65 48.79 -11.55
C ASP A 144 -17.97 48.33 -10.11
N ALA A 145 -18.40 47.07 -9.92
CA ALA A 145 -18.70 46.51 -8.60
C ALA A 145 -17.45 46.38 -7.72
N ASN A 146 -17.62 46.57 -6.41
CA ASN A 146 -16.56 46.40 -5.42
C ASN A 146 -16.58 44.99 -4.84
N LEU A 147 -15.60 44.14 -5.19
CA LEU A 147 -15.41 42.79 -4.63
C LEU A 147 -14.12 42.69 -3.80
N THR A 148 -13.65 43.81 -3.24
CA THR A 148 -12.41 43.82 -2.45
C THR A 148 -12.49 42.88 -1.27
N ASP A 149 -11.44 42.08 -1.07
CA ASP A 149 -11.33 41.08 0.02
C ASP A 149 -12.45 40.02 0.06
N ALA A 150 -13.27 39.91 -0.99
CA ALA A 150 -14.37 38.95 -1.03
C ALA A 150 -13.88 37.50 -1.23
N ASN A 151 -14.62 36.55 -0.67
CA ASN A 151 -14.33 35.12 -0.81
C ASN A 151 -15.13 34.50 -1.97
N LEU A 152 -14.56 34.41 -3.16
CA LEU A 152 -15.15 33.76 -4.34
C LEU A 152 -14.65 32.31 -4.54
N THR A 153 -14.30 31.62 -3.47
CA THR A 153 -13.86 30.21 -3.58
C THR A 153 -14.97 29.37 -4.21
N ASP A 154 -14.65 28.56 -5.22
CA ASP A 154 -15.60 27.72 -5.98
C ASP A 154 -16.71 28.49 -6.73
N ALA A 155 -16.60 29.81 -6.90
CA ALA A 155 -17.60 30.61 -7.60
C ALA A 155 -17.68 30.32 -9.11
N TYR A 156 -18.86 30.46 -9.70
CA TYR A 156 -19.08 30.39 -11.16
C TYR A 156 -19.19 31.81 -11.71
N LEU A 157 -18.22 32.26 -12.50
CA LEU A 157 -18.22 33.59 -13.14
C LEU A 157 -18.33 33.48 -14.67
N THR A 158 -18.95 32.40 -15.15
CA THR A 158 -19.02 32.10 -16.57
C THR A 158 -19.75 33.22 -17.31
N ASP A 159 -19.11 33.83 -18.31
CA ASP A 159 -19.66 34.94 -19.10
C ASP A 159 -20.14 36.16 -18.24
N ALA A 160 -19.61 36.33 -17.04
CA ALA A 160 -19.90 37.49 -16.18
C ALA A 160 -19.25 38.77 -16.72
N TYR A 161 -19.91 39.92 -16.56
CA TYR A 161 -19.38 41.22 -16.99
C TYR A 161 -18.70 41.91 -15.80
N LEU A 162 -17.37 41.99 -15.80
CA LEU A 162 -16.53 42.49 -14.71
C LEU A 162 -15.71 43.73 -15.10
N SER A 163 -16.07 44.41 -16.18
CA SER A 163 -15.46 45.68 -16.61
C SER A 163 -15.39 46.68 -15.44
N GLY A 164 -14.21 47.21 -15.15
CA GLY A 164 -14.00 48.16 -14.03
C GLY A 164 -14.13 47.60 -12.60
N ALA A 165 -14.57 46.35 -12.42
CA ALA A 165 -14.77 45.77 -11.09
C ALA A 165 -13.46 45.68 -10.27
N ASP A 166 -13.56 45.89 -8.96
CA ASP A 166 -12.43 45.81 -8.03
C ASP A 166 -12.39 44.46 -7.31
N LEU A 167 -11.54 43.54 -7.76
CA LEU A 167 -11.31 42.23 -7.12
C LEU A 167 -9.99 42.21 -6.35
N SER A 168 -9.51 43.36 -5.88
CA SER A 168 -8.28 43.43 -5.11
C SER A 168 -8.36 42.51 -3.88
N ASN A 169 -7.36 41.64 -3.72
CA ASN A 169 -7.26 40.63 -2.66
C ASN A 169 -8.39 39.58 -2.61
N ALA A 170 -9.30 39.56 -3.57
CA ALA A 170 -10.35 38.54 -3.61
C ALA A 170 -9.75 37.13 -3.75
N ASN A 171 -10.37 36.16 -3.08
CA ASN A 171 -9.96 34.76 -3.15
C ASN A 171 -10.79 34.03 -4.23
N LEU A 172 -10.17 33.74 -5.37
CA LEU A 172 -10.81 33.03 -6.49
C LEU A 172 -10.35 31.56 -6.62
N ASN A 173 -9.92 30.93 -5.53
CA ASN A 173 -9.55 29.51 -5.56
C ASN A 173 -10.69 28.67 -6.13
N ASN A 174 -10.39 27.86 -7.14
CA ASN A 174 -11.34 27.02 -7.88
C ASN A 174 -12.50 27.78 -8.55
N ALA A 175 -12.44 29.11 -8.69
CA ALA A 175 -13.47 29.84 -9.42
C ALA A 175 -13.38 29.53 -10.93
N ASP A 176 -14.53 29.52 -11.61
CA ASP A 176 -14.60 29.40 -13.08
C ASP A 176 -14.69 30.79 -13.71
N LEU A 177 -13.64 31.20 -14.42
CA LEU A 177 -13.52 32.51 -15.10
C LEU A 177 -13.75 32.41 -16.62
N SER A 178 -14.34 31.31 -17.09
CA SER A 178 -14.57 31.07 -18.51
C SER A 178 -15.53 32.11 -19.10
N GLY A 179 -15.16 32.77 -20.19
CA GLY A 179 -15.98 33.78 -20.87
C GLY A 179 -16.16 35.10 -20.11
N ALA A 180 -15.68 35.22 -18.87
CA ALA A 180 -15.77 36.45 -18.10
C ALA A 180 -15.15 37.63 -18.86
N ILE A 181 -15.84 38.76 -18.88
CA ILE A 181 -15.44 39.96 -19.62
C ILE A 181 -14.79 40.93 -18.63
N ILE A 182 -13.49 41.17 -18.80
CA ILE A 182 -12.72 42.17 -18.04
C ILE A 182 -12.10 43.19 -19.00
N ASP A 183 -11.71 44.35 -18.49
CA ASP A 183 -11.00 45.38 -19.25
C ASP A 183 -9.76 45.90 -18.51
N SER A 184 -9.20 47.03 -18.96
CA SER A 184 -8.02 47.64 -18.35
C SER A 184 -8.27 48.24 -16.97
N GLU A 185 -9.54 48.52 -16.63
CA GLU A 185 -9.92 49.12 -15.34
C GLU A 185 -10.24 48.04 -14.30
N THR A 186 -10.53 46.81 -14.72
CA THR A 186 -10.74 45.68 -13.80
C THR A 186 -9.49 45.42 -12.96
N LYS A 187 -9.60 45.55 -11.63
CA LYS A 187 -8.49 45.27 -10.71
C LYS A 187 -8.50 43.81 -10.32
N LEU A 188 -7.61 43.02 -10.92
CA LEU A 188 -7.49 41.59 -10.67
C LEU A 188 -6.06 41.24 -10.29
N HIS A 189 -5.89 40.45 -9.22
CA HIS A 189 -4.58 39.96 -8.82
C HIS A 189 -3.91 39.18 -9.96
N TYR A 190 -2.60 39.38 -10.16
CA TYR A 190 -1.87 38.87 -11.33
C TYR A 190 -2.04 37.35 -11.56
N LYS A 191 -2.11 36.55 -10.47
CA LYS A 191 -2.41 35.12 -10.52
C LYS A 191 -3.69 34.83 -11.31
N TRP A 192 -4.78 35.50 -10.94
CA TRP A 192 -6.09 35.28 -11.54
C TRP A 192 -6.19 35.88 -12.94
N TYR A 193 -5.46 36.97 -13.20
CA TYR A 193 -5.31 37.47 -14.57
C TYR A 193 -4.64 36.45 -15.50
N CYS A 194 -3.57 35.78 -15.05
CA CYS A 194 -2.95 34.70 -15.82
C CYS A 194 -3.93 33.55 -16.08
N VAL A 195 -4.67 33.10 -15.06
CA VAL A 195 -5.69 32.05 -15.18
C VAL A 195 -6.77 32.44 -16.19
N TRP A 196 -7.35 33.63 -16.04
CA TRP A 196 -8.35 34.18 -16.96
C TRP A 196 -7.84 34.21 -18.40
N LYS A 197 -6.62 34.73 -18.60
CA LYS A 197 -6.02 34.86 -19.93
C LYS A 197 -5.79 33.50 -20.59
N LEU A 198 -5.34 32.50 -19.84
CA LEU A 198 -5.13 31.14 -20.34
C LEU A 198 -6.44 30.49 -20.80
N ILE A 199 -7.50 30.55 -19.97
CA ILE A 199 -8.78 29.91 -20.25
C ILE A 199 -9.49 30.60 -21.43
N ASN A 200 -9.42 31.93 -21.50
CA ASN A 200 -10.12 32.72 -22.51
C ASN A 200 -9.35 32.93 -23.82
N SER A 201 -8.08 32.50 -23.87
CA SER A 201 -7.25 32.54 -25.09
C SER A 201 -7.75 31.66 -26.25
N LYS A 202 -8.78 30.82 -26.04
CA LYS A 202 -9.44 30.03 -27.09
C LYS A 202 -10.18 30.88 -28.14
N PHE A 203 -10.38 32.17 -27.86
CA PHE A 203 -10.86 33.14 -28.84
C PHE A 203 -9.67 33.84 -29.50
N ASN A 204 -9.51 33.62 -30.81
CA ASN A 204 -8.60 34.29 -31.74
C ASN A 204 -7.94 35.57 -31.17
N ILE A 205 -6.61 35.56 -31.04
CA ILE A 205 -5.77 36.76 -30.84
C ILE A 205 -5.75 37.59 -32.14
N PHE A 206 -6.92 37.95 -32.67
CA PHE A 206 -7.07 38.82 -33.83
C PHE A 206 -8.12 39.93 -33.68
N ASP A 207 -8.88 40.01 -32.58
CA ASP A 207 -9.85 41.10 -32.39
C ASP A 207 -9.77 41.72 -30.99
N ILE A 208 -8.64 42.37 -30.68
CA ILE A 208 -8.67 43.65 -29.95
C ILE A 208 -7.73 44.59 -30.70
N ASN A 209 -8.23 45.13 -31.82
CA ASN A 209 -7.80 46.44 -32.29
C ASN A 209 -8.26 47.48 -31.27
N LEU A 210 -7.54 47.62 -30.16
CA LEU A 210 -7.44 48.92 -29.50
C LEU A 210 -6.42 49.71 -30.31
N THR A 211 -6.90 50.35 -31.38
CA THR A 211 -6.20 51.51 -31.93
C THR A 211 -6.26 52.60 -30.85
N TYR A 212 -5.28 52.61 -29.95
CA TYR A 212 -5.04 53.76 -29.09
C TYR A 212 -3.79 54.47 -29.61
N ASP A 213 -4.07 55.45 -30.48
CA ASP A 213 -3.15 56.44 -30.97
C ASP A 213 -3.00 57.49 -29.86
N ASP A 214 -2.18 57.22 -28.85
CA ASP A 214 -1.77 58.24 -27.89
C ASP A 214 -0.30 58.07 -27.53
N THR A 215 0.50 59.01 -28.03
CA THR A 215 1.96 59.03 -28.00
C THR A 215 2.54 59.50 -26.66
N ASP A 216 1.76 59.52 -25.59
CA ASP A 216 2.14 60.12 -24.29
C ASP A 216 2.01 59.14 -23.11
N LEU A 217 2.33 57.85 -23.30
CA LEU A 217 2.68 56.96 -22.18
C LEU A 217 4.19 57.01 -21.93
N GLU A 218 4.59 57.90 -21.03
CA GLU A 218 5.86 57.81 -20.32
C GLU A 218 5.91 56.49 -19.53
N ASP A 219 6.41 55.43 -20.17
CA ASP A 219 7.40 54.43 -19.72
C ASP A 219 7.52 54.03 -18.22
N HIS A 220 6.53 54.21 -17.35
CA HIS A 220 6.67 53.93 -15.91
C HIS A 220 5.61 53.06 -15.25
N ASP A 221 4.44 52.78 -15.87
CA ASP A 221 3.44 51.85 -15.29
C ASP A 221 3.10 50.63 -16.17
N ILE A 222 3.77 50.50 -17.33
CA ILE A 222 3.91 49.25 -18.09
C ILE A 222 5.16 48.46 -17.62
N ASN A 223 5.92 49.02 -16.69
CA ASN A 223 7.14 48.48 -16.11
C ASN A 223 6.92 47.77 -14.77
N LEU A 224 5.91 46.89 -14.70
CA LEU A 224 6.16 45.59 -14.07
C LEU A 224 6.21 44.56 -15.20
N VAL A 225 7.45 44.25 -15.59
CA VAL A 225 7.84 42.93 -16.04
C VAL A 225 7.20 41.90 -15.10
N ILE A 226 6.01 41.40 -15.41
CA ILE A 226 5.49 40.21 -14.77
C ILE A 226 6.16 39.04 -15.51
N ASN A 227 7.41 38.77 -15.13
CA ASN A 227 8.20 37.57 -15.42
C ASN A 227 8.29 37.07 -16.89
N GLY A 228 8.29 37.93 -17.90
CA GLY A 228 8.66 37.53 -19.27
C GLY A 228 7.74 36.45 -19.88
N ILE A 229 6.44 36.54 -19.59
CA ILE A 229 5.43 35.58 -20.04
C ILE A 229 4.76 36.10 -21.32
N ASP A 230 5.31 35.75 -22.48
CA ASP A 230 4.67 35.99 -23.76
C ASP A 230 3.67 34.86 -24.06
N LEU A 231 2.37 35.15 -23.96
CA LEU A 231 1.28 34.20 -24.29
C LEU A 231 0.84 34.30 -25.76
N THR A 232 1.52 35.12 -26.57
CA THR A 232 1.13 35.45 -27.95
C THR A 232 2.05 34.83 -29.01
N VAL A 233 3.18 34.24 -28.62
CA VAL A 233 4.21 33.76 -29.55
C VAL A 233 4.80 32.43 -29.09
N GLY A 234 4.16 31.30 -29.37
CA GLY A 234 4.79 29.96 -29.41
C GLY A 234 5.37 29.35 -28.12
N ASP A 235 5.83 30.15 -27.16
CA ASP A 235 6.59 29.76 -25.98
C ASP A 235 5.96 30.39 -24.74
N ILE A 236 4.85 29.80 -24.26
CA ILE A 236 4.22 30.17 -22.99
C ILE A 236 5.25 29.97 -21.87
N ASN A 237 5.63 31.04 -21.16
CA ASN A 237 6.60 30.96 -20.06
C ASN A 237 5.95 31.33 -18.72
N LEU A 238 5.50 30.36 -17.93
CA LEU A 238 4.93 30.57 -16.59
C LEU A 238 5.87 30.10 -15.47
N SER A 239 7.18 30.11 -15.72
CA SER A 239 8.15 29.65 -14.73
C SER A 239 8.03 30.39 -13.40
N ASN A 240 8.01 29.62 -12.31
CA ASN A 240 7.83 30.09 -10.93
C ASN A 240 6.50 30.83 -10.65
N ALA A 241 5.53 30.80 -11.57
CA ALA A 241 4.21 31.36 -11.31
C ALA A 241 3.46 30.58 -10.23
N ASP A 242 2.61 31.25 -9.45
CA ASP A 242 1.62 30.58 -8.60
C ASP A 242 0.29 30.46 -9.33
N LEU A 243 -0.10 29.22 -9.62
CA LEU A 243 -1.36 28.82 -10.24
C LEU A 243 -2.07 27.74 -9.39
N SER A 244 -1.76 27.66 -8.09
CA SER A 244 -2.43 26.74 -7.17
C SER A 244 -3.94 26.97 -7.14
N CYS A 245 -4.71 25.88 -7.02
CA CYS A 245 -6.17 25.90 -7.02
C CYS A 245 -6.81 26.50 -8.29
N ALA A 246 -6.09 26.59 -9.42
CA ALA A 246 -6.65 27.09 -10.67
C ALA A 246 -7.44 26.01 -11.42
N LYS A 247 -8.54 26.39 -12.11
CA LYS A 247 -9.26 25.53 -13.06
C LYS A 247 -8.73 25.77 -14.47
N LEU A 248 -7.89 24.88 -14.97
CA LEU A 248 -7.19 25.01 -16.25
C LEU A 248 -7.42 23.78 -17.16
N TYR A 249 -8.57 23.12 -17.07
CA TYR A 249 -8.85 21.91 -17.85
C TYR A 249 -8.95 22.16 -19.37
N PHE A 250 -8.58 21.17 -20.18
CA PHE A 250 -8.64 21.20 -21.65
C PHE A 250 -7.93 22.39 -22.35
N ILE A 251 -6.94 23.02 -21.72
CA ILE A 251 -6.11 24.06 -22.36
C ILE A 251 -4.89 23.47 -23.06
N ASN A 252 -4.30 24.25 -23.98
CA ASN A 252 -3.06 23.90 -24.65
C ASN A 252 -1.87 24.65 -24.05
N LEU A 253 -1.00 23.91 -23.38
CA LEU A 253 0.27 24.35 -22.79
C LEU A 253 1.46 23.55 -23.37
N SER A 254 1.31 23.00 -24.59
CA SER A 254 2.39 22.25 -25.23
C SER A 254 3.66 23.09 -25.35
N SER A 255 4.80 22.52 -25.02
CA SER A 255 6.12 23.18 -25.07
C SER A 255 6.26 24.42 -24.16
N ALA A 256 5.32 24.66 -23.25
CA ALA A 256 5.40 25.76 -22.31
C ALA A 256 6.57 25.57 -21.32
N ASN A 257 7.21 26.67 -20.92
CA ASN A 257 8.11 26.69 -19.78
C ASN A 257 7.30 26.91 -18.50
N LEU A 258 7.13 25.85 -17.73
CA LEU A 258 6.38 25.77 -16.46
C LEU A 258 7.30 25.34 -15.30
N SER A 259 8.61 25.57 -15.44
CA SER A 259 9.59 25.18 -14.43
C SER A 259 9.35 25.91 -13.11
N GLY A 260 9.32 25.16 -12.01
CA GLY A 260 9.06 25.69 -10.67
C GLY A 260 7.65 26.27 -10.45
N THR A 261 6.73 26.13 -11.41
CA THR A 261 5.35 26.63 -11.27
C THR A 261 4.64 25.85 -10.16
N ASN A 262 3.85 26.57 -9.34
CA ASN A 262 2.99 25.95 -8.35
C ASN A 262 1.60 25.71 -8.95
N PHE A 263 1.26 24.45 -9.18
CA PHE A 263 -0.05 23.96 -9.62
C PHE A 263 -0.77 23.14 -8.53
N SER A 264 -0.33 23.21 -7.26
CA SER A 264 -0.90 22.39 -6.20
C SER A 264 -2.42 22.56 -6.11
N ASN A 265 -3.14 21.43 -6.01
CA ASN A 265 -4.60 21.34 -5.98
C ASN A 265 -5.33 21.98 -7.19
N SER A 266 -4.66 22.23 -8.31
CA SER A 266 -5.30 22.74 -9.52
C SER A 266 -6.04 21.62 -10.30
N ASP A 267 -6.94 22.01 -11.20
CA ASP A 267 -7.52 21.11 -12.19
C ASP A 267 -6.88 21.35 -13.56
N LEU A 268 -6.07 20.41 -14.01
CA LEU A 268 -5.39 20.38 -15.31
C LEU A 268 -5.87 19.17 -16.14
N SER A 269 -7.08 18.66 -15.89
CA SER A 269 -7.61 17.49 -16.59
C SER A 269 -7.73 17.74 -18.10
N GLY A 270 -7.36 16.74 -18.90
CA GLY A 270 -7.40 16.80 -20.36
C GLY A 270 -6.52 17.88 -21.01
N THR A 271 -5.61 18.50 -20.26
CA THR A 271 -4.70 19.53 -20.80
C THR A 271 -3.65 18.92 -21.71
N ASN A 272 -3.22 19.70 -22.71
CA ASN A 272 -2.09 19.33 -23.55
C ASN A 272 -0.81 19.98 -22.99
N LEU A 273 0.05 19.18 -22.37
CA LEU A 273 1.34 19.54 -21.79
C LEU A 273 2.50 18.88 -22.54
N SER A 274 2.28 18.41 -23.78
CA SER A 274 3.32 17.69 -24.52
C SER A 274 4.57 18.55 -24.74
N GLY A 275 5.73 17.98 -24.43
CA GLY A 275 7.02 18.66 -24.49
C GLY A 275 7.19 19.85 -23.54
N ALA A 276 6.27 20.07 -22.59
CA ALA A 276 6.40 21.16 -21.62
C ALA A 276 7.56 20.90 -20.65
N ASN A 277 8.19 21.98 -20.18
CA ASN A 277 9.16 21.93 -19.10
C ASN A 277 8.44 22.16 -17.77
N LEU A 278 8.31 21.13 -16.94
CA LEU A 278 7.73 21.14 -15.59
C LEU A 278 8.78 20.87 -14.50
N GLU A 279 10.06 21.07 -14.81
CA GLU A 279 11.18 20.81 -13.90
C GLU A 279 10.92 21.51 -12.54
N ASN A 280 11.01 20.75 -11.45
CA ASN A 280 10.80 21.23 -10.08
C ASN A 280 9.42 21.88 -9.79
N ALA A 281 8.42 21.71 -10.66
CA ALA A 281 7.07 22.20 -10.42
C ALA A 281 6.39 21.46 -9.24
N ASP A 282 5.44 22.13 -8.58
CA ASP A 282 4.59 21.50 -7.56
C ASP A 282 3.20 21.20 -8.14
N LEU A 283 2.92 19.92 -8.37
CA LEU A 283 1.65 19.39 -8.90
C LEU A 283 0.94 18.51 -7.84
N SER A 284 1.24 18.72 -6.56
CA SER A 284 0.64 17.92 -5.49
C SER A 284 -0.88 18.10 -5.41
N GLY A 285 -1.60 16.99 -5.32
CA GLY A 285 -3.07 16.99 -5.29
C GLY A 285 -3.76 17.44 -6.57
N THR A 286 -3.02 17.76 -7.63
CA THR A 286 -3.57 18.22 -8.92
C THR A 286 -4.40 17.13 -9.61
N ASN A 287 -5.44 17.53 -10.33
CA ASN A 287 -6.13 16.64 -11.27
C ASN A 287 -5.50 16.75 -12.67
N LEU A 288 -4.81 15.71 -13.13
CA LEU A 288 -4.22 15.57 -14.47
C LEU A 288 -4.89 14.45 -15.28
N SER A 289 -6.11 14.03 -14.91
CA SER A 289 -6.76 12.91 -15.59
C SER A 289 -6.92 13.19 -17.09
N GLY A 290 -6.49 12.25 -17.94
CA GLY A 290 -6.54 12.37 -19.40
C GLY A 290 -5.62 13.43 -20.00
N ALA A 291 -4.72 14.04 -19.22
CA ALA A 291 -3.76 15.01 -19.74
C ALA A 291 -2.73 14.36 -20.68
N ASN A 292 -2.23 15.13 -21.64
CA ASN A 292 -1.14 14.71 -22.53
C ASN A 292 0.20 15.30 -22.06
N LEU A 293 1.06 14.47 -21.48
CA LEU A 293 2.40 14.80 -20.96
C LEU A 293 3.51 14.18 -21.81
N GLU A 294 3.21 13.78 -23.05
CA GLU A 294 4.17 13.14 -23.96
C GLU A 294 5.46 13.99 -24.10
N ASN A 295 6.62 13.38 -23.90
CA ASN A 295 7.94 14.02 -23.96
C ASN A 295 8.14 15.21 -22.99
N ALA A 296 7.28 15.38 -21.97
CA ALA A 296 7.44 16.45 -20.98
C ALA A 296 8.64 16.18 -20.04
N ASP A 297 9.28 17.26 -19.57
CA ASP A 297 10.28 17.19 -18.51
C ASP A 297 9.60 17.39 -17.15
N LEU A 298 9.47 16.32 -16.37
CA LEU A 298 8.89 16.31 -15.02
C LEU A 298 9.98 16.05 -13.95
N SER A 299 11.24 16.31 -14.28
CA SER A 299 12.34 16.01 -13.38
C SER A 299 12.25 16.86 -12.10
N GLY A 300 12.40 16.20 -10.95
CA GLY A 300 12.27 16.83 -9.63
C GLY A 300 10.86 17.33 -9.25
N THR A 301 9.84 17.11 -10.09
CA THR A 301 8.46 17.55 -9.83
C THR A 301 7.83 16.84 -8.62
N ASN A 302 6.96 17.55 -7.89
CA ASN A 302 6.12 16.93 -6.85
C ASN A 302 4.75 16.54 -7.42
N LEU A 303 4.50 15.24 -7.61
CA LEU A 303 3.22 14.65 -8.08
C LEU A 303 2.52 13.86 -6.96
N SER A 304 2.76 14.20 -5.68
CA SER A 304 2.17 13.44 -4.58
C SER A 304 0.65 13.63 -4.54
N GLY A 305 -0.09 12.52 -4.49
CA GLY A 305 -1.56 12.54 -4.44
C GLY A 305 -2.25 13.01 -5.73
N THR A 306 -1.52 13.20 -6.82
CA THR A 306 -2.06 13.66 -8.11
C THR A 306 -2.91 12.58 -8.78
N ASN A 307 -4.00 12.99 -9.45
CA ASN A 307 -4.78 12.09 -10.30
C ASN A 307 -4.25 12.13 -11.74
N LEU A 308 -3.52 11.09 -12.16
CA LEU A 308 -2.97 10.92 -13.52
C LEU A 308 -3.77 9.87 -14.33
N SER A 309 -5.00 9.53 -13.92
CA SER A 309 -5.74 8.46 -14.57
C SER A 309 -6.00 8.75 -16.05
N GLY A 310 -5.65 7.80 -16.92
CA GLY A 310 -5.73 7.93 -18.38
C GLY A 310 -4.79 8.95 -19.01
N ALA A 311 -3.82 9.52 -18.26
CA ALA A 311 -2.85 10.46 -18.81
C ALA A 311 -1.84 9.77 -19.73
N ASN A 312 -1.39 10.47 -20.77
CA ASN A 312 -0.30 10.01 -21.63
C ASN A 312 1.04 10.56 -21.10
N LEU A 313 1.92 9.73 -20.55
CA LEU A 313 3.27 10.12 -20.14
C LEU A 313 4.35 9.56 -21.06
N GLU A 314 4.02 9.11 -22.28
CA GLU A 314 4.99 8.47 -23.15
C GLU A 314 6.28 9.31 -23.31
N ASN A 315 7.43 8.68 -23.08
CA ASN A 315 8.77 9.29 -23.14
C ASN A 315 9.02 10.49 -22.20
N ALA A 316 8.17 10.73 -21.20
CA ALA A 316 8.40 11.80 -20.22
C ALA A 316 9.58 11.49 -19.28
N ASP A 317 10.30 12.53 -18.84
CA ASP A 317 11.36 12.40 -17.84
C ASP A 317 10.80 12.57 -16.42
N LEU A 318 10.75 11.48 -15.65
CA LEU A 318 10.27 11.41 -14.27
C LEU A 318 11.43 11.23 -13.26
N SER A 319 12.65 11.63 -13.63
CA SER A 319 13.82 11.50 -12.75
C SER A 319 13.67 12.34 -11.48
N GLY A 320 13.82 11.72 -10.30
CA GLY A 320 13.68 12.40 -9.02
C GLY A 320 12.26 12.88 -8.67
N THR A 321 11.25 12.54 -9.47
CA THR A 321 9.85 12.93 -9.25
C THR A 321 9.24 12.21 -8.04
N ASN A 322 8.34 12.88 -7.32
CA ASN A 322 7.58 12.28 -6.21
C ASN A 322 6.16 11.90 -6.63
N LEU A 323 5.88 10.63 -6.91
CA LEU A 323 4.58 10.07 -7.29
C LEU A 323 3.85 9.36 -6.13
N SER A 324 4.27 9.56 -4.87
CA SER A 324 3.64 8.89 -3.72
C SER A 324 2.13 9.17 -3.65
N GLY A 325 1.32 8.11 -3.63
CA GLY A 325 -0.14 8.22 -3.59
C GLY A 325 -0.80 8.71 -4.90
N ALA A 326 -0.06 8.83 -6.01
CA ALA A 326 -0.62 9.21 -7.29
C ALA A 326 -1.50 8.10 -7.90
N ASN A 327 -2.58 8.48 -8.58
CA ASN A 327 -3.42 7.55 -9.33
C ASN A 327 -2.96 7.47 -10.79
N LEU A 328 -2.32 6.37 -11.18
CA LEU A 328 -1.84 6.11 -12.56
C LEU A 328 -2.70 5.10 -13.32
N GLU A 329 -3.98 4.93 -12.94
CA GLU A 329 -4.87 3.98 -13.61
C GLU A 329 -5.06 4.34 -15.09
N ASN A 330 -4.80 3.37 -15.99
CA ASN A 330 -4.83 3.55 -17.44
C ASN A 330 -3.86 4.60 -18.00
N ALA A 331 -2.89 5.09 -17.21
CA ALA A 331 -1.86 5.99 -17.70
C ALA A 331 -0.87 5.24 -18.61
N ASP A 332 -0.38 5.90 -19.67
CA ASP A 332 0.69 5.37 -20.51
C ASP A 332 2.05 5.75 -19.92
N LEU A 333 2.83 4.74 -19.51
CA LEU A 333 4.15 4.88 -18.90
C LEU A 333 5.29 4.45 -19.84
N SER A 334 4.97 4.19 -21.11
CA SER A 334 5.93 3.68 -22.09
C SER A 334 7.05 4.68 -22.35
N GLY A 335 8.31 4.23 -22.31
CA GLY A 335 9.47 5.07 -22.54
C GLY A 335 9.79 6.09 -21.44
N THR A 336 8.99 6.16 -20.37
CA THR A 336 9.27 7.08 -19.26
C THR A 336 10.60 6.77 -18.58
N ILE A 337 11.33 7.83 -18.20
CA ILE A 337 12.63 7.73 -17.53
C ILE A 337 12.42 7.92 -16.03
N ILE A 338 12.91 7.01 -15.20
CA ILE A 338 12.94 7.14 -13.73
C ILE A 338 14.36 6.86 -13.22
N ASP A 339 14.70 7.35 -12.03
CA ASP A 339 15.98 7.09 -11.37
C ASP A 339 15.80 6.61 -9.92
N ASP A 340 16.90 6.34 -9.22
CA ASP A 340 16.89 5.87 -7.81
C ASP A 340 16.28 6.89 -6.83
N LYS A 341 16.01 8.14 -7.26
CA LYS A 341 15.39 9.18 -6.44
C LYS A 341 13.90 9.30 -6.70
N THR A 342 13.39 8.79 -7.82
CA THR A 342 11.97 8.77 -8.14
C THR A 342 11.21 7.98 -7.07
N LYS A 343 10.23 8.61 -6.41
CA LYS A 343 9.37 7.95 -5.42
C LYS A 343 8.10 7.51 -6.11
N ILE A 344 7.85 6.22 -6.21
CA ILE A 344 6.66 5.67 -6.87
C ILE A 344 6.16 4.46 -6.08
N ASP A 345 4.84 4.33 -5.95
CA ASP A 345 4.25 3.20 -5.24
C ASP A 345 4.57 1.88 -5.95
N ASP A 346 4.81 0.82 -5.17
CA ASP A 346 5.17 -0.52 -5.62
C ASP A 346 4.33 -1.01 -6.81
N LYS A 347 3.00 -0.76 -6.77
CA LYS A 347 2.06 -1.15 -7.83
C LYS A 347 2.44 -0.54 -9.16
N TRP A 348 2.72 0.76 -9.16
CA TRP A 348 2.97 1.51 -10.38
C TRP A 348 4.40 1.32 -10.88
N TYR A 349 5.37 1.20 -9.97
CA TYR A 349 6.73 0.78 -10.31
C TYR A 349 6.73 -0.57 -11.04
N PHE A 350 5.88 -1.50 -10.60
CA PHE A 350 5.74 -2.79 -11.25
C PHE A 350 5.14 -2.71 -12.65
N VAL A 351 4.07 -1.93 -12.82
CA VAL A 351 3.48 -1.65 -14.14
C VAL A 351 4.52 -1.04 -15.06
N TRP A 352 5.26 -0.03 -14.58
CA TRP A 352 6.34 0.61 -15.31
C TRP A 352 7.38 -0.40 -15.80
N LYS A 353 7.82 -1.35 -14.95
CA LYS A 353 8.76 -2.42 -15.33
C LYS A 353 8.25 -3.31 -16.45
N ILE A 354 6.98 -3.71 -16.37
CA ILE A 354 6.36 -4.56 -17.39
C ILE A 354 6.35 -3.84 -18.73
N VAL A 355 5.86 -2.60 -18.72
CA VAL A 355 5.67 -1.79 -19.93
C VAL A 355 7.03 -1.45 -20.57
N ASN A 356 8.06 -1.21 -19.76
CA ASN A 356 9.39 -0.83 -20.23
C ASN A 356 10.38 -2.01 -20.38
N GLY A 357 9.90 -3.26 -20.32
CA GLY A 357 10.69 -4.44 -20.69
C GLY A 357 11.71 -4.91 -19.65
N GLU A 358 11.54 -4.59 -18.37
CA GLU A 358 12.34 -5.19 -17.30
C GLU A 358 11.87 -6.62 -16.97
N SER A 359 12.77 -7.60 -17.10
CA SER A 359 12.57 -9.07 -17.20
C SER A 359 11.41 -9.78 -16.45
N ASP A 360 10.90 -10.86 -17.06
CA ASP A 360 9.89 -11.83 -16.58
C ASP A 360 10.05 -12.34 -15.13
N ASN A 361 11.28 -12.40 -14.61
CA ASN A 361 11.54 -12.89 -13.25
C ASN A 361 11.09 -11.90 -12.17
N VAL A 362 11.10 -10.60 -12.48
CA VAL A 362 10.59 -9.55 -11.58
C VAL A 362 9.07 -9.61 -11.50
N ILE A 363 8.42 -9.98 -12.61
CA ILE A 363 6.96 -10.14 -12.72
C ILE A 363 6.43 -11.22 -11.77
N LYS A 364 7.09 -12.39 -11.74
CA LYS A 364 6.74 -13.47 -10.80
C LYS A 364 6.98 -13.10 -9.33
N ARG A 365 8.03 -12.34 -9.05
CA ARG A 365 8.43 -11.92 -7.69
C ARG A 365 7.45 -10.92 -7.07
N TYR A 366 6.89 -10.01 -7.87
CA TYR A 366 5.93 -9.02 -7.40
C TYR A 366 4.53 -9.60 -7.13
N TYR A 367 4.08 -10.58 -7.91
CA TYR A 367 2.84 -11.30 -7.62
C TYR A 367 2.85 -11.96 -6.24
N GLN A 368 4.01 -12.42 -5.77
CA GLN A 368 4.19 -13.00 -4.44
C GLN A 368 4.21 -11.91 -3.35
N LEU A 369 4.81 -10.74 -3.61
CA LEU A 369 4.83 -9.57 -2.72
C LEU A 369 3.45 -8.93 -2.54
N SER A 370 2.66 -8.77 -3.61
CA SER A 370 1.33 -8.15 -3.54
C SER A 370 0.33 -8.99 -2.77
N LEU A 371 0.38 -10.33 -2.91
CA LEU A 371 -0.37 -11.27 -2.08
C LEU A 371 0.03 -11.19 -0.60
N PHE A 372 1.31 -10.96 -0.31
CA PHE A 372 1.80 -10.82 1.06
C PHE A 372 1.39 -9.49 1.71
N ASN A 373 1.46 -8.38 0.97
CA ASN A 373 1.06 -7.05 1.44
C ASN A 373 -0.47 -6.89 1.58
N LEU A 374 -1.28 -7.54 0.74
CA LEU A 374 -2.76 -7.51 0.87
C LEU A 374 -3.27 -8.20 2.14
N LEU A 375 -2.51 -9.13 2.72
CA LEU A 375 -2.94 -9.95 3.86
C LEU A 375 -2.64 -9.30 5.23
N ASN A 376 -1.78 -8.29 5.31
CA ASN A 376 -1.26 -7.77 6.58
C ASN A 376 -1.95 -6.50 7.08
N ASN A 377 -3.25 -6.62 7.37
CA ASN A 377 -3.93 -5.77 8.36
C ASN A 377 -4.35 -6.54 9.62
N SER A 378 -4.04 -7.84 9.73
CA SER A 378 -4.21 -8.65 10.95
C SER A 378 -3.62 -10.05 10.72
N PHE A 379 -2.57 -10.44 11.46
CA PHE A 379 -2.06 -11.81 11.44
C PHE A 379 -3.07 -12.77 12.09
N ASP A 380 -3.96 -13.36 11.31
CA ASP A 380 -4.78 -14.48 11.73
C ASP A 380 -3.89 -15.72 11.92
N HIS A 381 -3.80 -16.24 13.15
CA HIS A 381 -2.86 -17.26 13.62
C HIS A 381 -2.97 -18.64 12.95
N ASN A 382 -3.85 -18.83 11.97
CA ASN A 382 -4.08 -20.14 11.32
C ASN A 382 -3.93 -20.15 9.77
N GLN A 383 -3.73 -19.00 9.11
CA GLN A 383 -3.77 -18.95 7.63
C GLN A 383 -2.46 -19.30 6.91
N TYR A 384 -1.34 -19.40 7.63
CA TYR A 384 0.00 -19.47 7.02
C TYR A 384 0.71 -20.81 7.19
N VAL A 385 0.02 -21.82 7.71
CA VAL A 385 0.54 -23.18 7.85
C VAL A 385 0.74 -23.80 6.45
N GLY A 386 1.94 -24.32 6.18
CA GLY A 386 2.25 -25.05 4.95
C GLY A 386 2.35 -24.19 3.69
N LYS A 387 2.58 -22.87 3.82
CA LYS A 387 2.68 -21.96 2.67
C LYS A 387 4.01 -22.14 1.94
N ASP A 388 3.96 -22.09 0.61
CA ASP A 388 5.15 -22.05 -0.23
C ASP A 388 5.53 -20.58 -0.51
N LEU A 389 6.68 -20.19 0.04
CA LEU A 389 7.33 -18.88 -0.03
C LEU A 389 8.71 -18.98 -0.69
N SER A 390 8.95 -20.06 -1.45
CA SER A 390 10.23 -20.31 -2.10
C SER A 390 10.62 -19.16 -3.06
N ASN A 391 11.90 -18.77 -3.07
CA ASN A 391 12.47 -17.70 -3.91
C ASN A 391 11.87 -16.30 -3.70
N SER A 392 11.16 -16.07 -2.60
CA SER A 392 10.53 -14.77 -2.29
C SER A 392 11.55 -13.79 -1.68
N TYR A 393 11.32 -12.48 -1.84
CA TYR A 393 12.08 -11.43 -1.14
C TYR A 393 11.28 -10.96 0.06
N LEU A 394 11.75 -11.35 1.24
CA LEU A 394 11.08 -11.21 2.53
C LEU A 394 11.93 -10.37 3.50
N GLN A 395 12.84 -9.55 2.99
CA GLN A 395 13.75 -8.78 3.82
C GLN A 395 12.99 -7.80 4.72
N HIS A 396 13.44 -7.64 5.96
CA HIS A 396 12.89 -6.69 6.94
C HIS A 396 11.42 -6.89 7.36
N LEU A 397 10.79 -8.00 6.98
CA LEU A 397 9.39 -8.25 7.31
C LEU A 397 9.22 -8.76 8.75
N ASP A 398 8.14 -8.33 9.40
CA ASP A 398 7.73 -8.77 10.74
C ASP A 398 6.75 -9.94 10.69
N PHE A 399 7.13 -11.07 11.27
CA PHE A 399 6.35 -12.31 11.42
C PHE A 399 6.08 -12.66 12.89
N ILE A 400 6.12 -11.65 13.78
CA ILE A 400 6.10 -11.83 15.23
C ILE A 400 4.84 -12.61 15.67
N GLY A 401 5.03 -13.73 16.37
CA GLY A 401 3.92 -14.53 16.92
C GLY A 401 3.10 -15.31 15.88
N SER A 402 3.49 -15.28 14.60
CA SER A 402 2.78 -15.95 13.52
C SER A 402 2.93 -17.48 13.57
N ASN A 403 1.98 -18.21 12.97
CA ASN A 403 2.09 -19.66 12.77
C ASN A 403 2.41 -19.98 11.31
N LEU A 404 3.68 -20.33 11.07
CA LEU A 404 4.27 -20.68 9.77
C LEU A 404 4.78 -22.12 9.76
N SER A 405 4.21 -22.98 10.60
CA SER A 405 4.58 -24.40 10.65
C SER A 405 4.39 -25.06 9.27
N PHE A 406 5.29 -25.95 8.90
CA PHE A 406 5.34 -26.67 7.61
C PHE A 406 5.57 -25.78 6.36
N SER A 407 5.80 -24.48 6.51
CA SER A 407 6.01 -23.58 5.36
C SER A 407 7.36 -23.78 4.69
N ILE A 408 7.43 -23.45 3.40
CA ILE A 408 8.59 -23.65 2.54
C ILE A 408 9.18 -22.28 2.18
N PHE A 409 10.43 -22.06 2.56
CA PHE A 409 11.24 -20.86 2.30
C PHE A 409 12.47 -21.20 1.45
N TYR A 410 12.37 -22.20 0.57
CA TYR A 410 13.49 -22.66 -0.24
C TYR A 410 14.04 -21.51 -1.09
N ARG A 411 15.32 -21.15 -0.89
CA ARG A 411 15.99 -20.01 -1.54
C ARG A 411 15.31 -18.65 -1.36
N ALA A 412 14.48 -18.51 -0.32
CA ALA A 412 13.91 -17.22 0.02
C ALA A 412 14.99 -16.28 0.57
N ASP A 413 14.80 -14.98 0.37
CA ASP A 413 15.65 -13.93 0.90
C ASP A 413 14.97 -13.24 2.07
N CYS A 414 15.24 -13.72 3.29
CA CYS A 414 14.65 -13.24 4.54
C CYS A 414 15.62 -12.37 5.34
N GLU A 415 16.53 -11.65 4.67
CA GLU A 415 17.54 -10.83 5.35
C GLU A 415 16.90 -9.87 6.35
N ASN A 416 17.39 -9.86 7.59
CA ASN A 416 16.90 -9.01 8.68
C ASN A 416 15.38 -9.12 8.96
N ALA A 417 14.72 -10.18 8.50
CA ALA A 417 13.33 -10.45 8.86
C ALA A 417 13.19 -10.81 10.34
N ASN A 418 12.00 -10.63 10.90
CA ASN A 418 11.74 -10.80 12.32
C ASN A 418 10.70 -11.88 12.59
N PHE A 419 11.19 -13.04 13.02
CA PHE A 419 10.41 -14.23 13.39
C PHE A 419 10.36 -14.43 14.92
N THR A 420 10.35 -13.34 15.69
CA THR A 420 10.28 -13.42 17.15
C THR A 420 8.97 -14.11 17.59
N ASN A 421 9.05 -15.09 18.49
CA ASN A 421 7.90 -15.87 18.98
C ASN A 421 7.11 -16.62 17.88
N THR A 422 7.66 -16.81 16.68
CA THR A 422 6.98 -17.48 15.57
C THR A 422 7.01 -19.00 15.73
N ASN A 423 5.89 -19.67 15.39
CA ASN A 423 5.88 -21.13 15.21
C ASN A 423 6.35 -21.49 13.79
N LEU A 424 7.55 -22.07 13.68
CA LEU A 424 8.20 -22.50 12.45
C LEU A 424 8.49 -24.02 12.46
N TYR A 425 7.71 -24.78 13.23
CA TYR A 425 7.80 -26.23 13.30
C TYR A 425 7.80 -26.86 11.90
N CYS A 426 8.80 -27.70 11.59
CA CYS A 426 8.98 -28.31 10.27
C CYS A 426 9.10 -27.34 9.07
N ALA A 427 9.46 -26.08 9.27
CA ALA A 427 9.68 -25.14 8.16
C ALA A 427 10.93 -25.50 7.34
N ASN A 428 10.92 -25.23 6.03
CA ASN A 428 12.01 -25.54 5.12
C ASN A 428 12.73 -24.27 4.61
N PHE A 429 13.87 -23.94 5.19
CA PHE A 429 14.76 -22.83 4.84
C PHE A 429 15.98 -23.24 4.01
N HIS A 430 15.93 -24.36 3.30
CA HIS A 430 17.06 -24.83 2.50
C HIS A 430 17.51 -23.77 1.47
N ASP A 431 18.83 -23.50 1.42
CA ASP A 431 19.48 -22.45 0.60
C ASP A 431 18.95 -21.02 0.82
N ALA A 432 18.22 -20.73 1.91
CA ALA A 432 17.67 -19.39 2.15
C ALA A 432 18.75 -18.38 2.60
N ASN A 433 18.58 -17.11 2.24
CA ASN A 433 19.34 -16.00 2.83
C ASN A 433 18.65 -15.56 4.13
N LEU A 434 19.29 -15.81 5.26
CA LEU A 434 18.78 -15.56 6.61
C LEU A 434 19.73 -14.65 7.41
N ARG A 435 20.55 -13.85 6.71
CA ARG A 435 21.54 -12.98 7.35
C ARG A 435 20.83 -11.95 8.25
N GLY A 436 21.29 -11.82 9.49
CA GLY A 436 20.74 -10.88 10.48
C GLY A 436 19.30 -11.15 10.92
N VAL A 437 18.71 -12.29 10.55
CA VAL A 437 17.33 -12.62 10.90
C VAL A 437 17.15 -12.77 12.42
N ASN A 438 16.00 -12.37 12.94
CA ASN A 438 15.67 -12.54 14.35
C ASN A 438 14.71 -13.72 14.56
N PHE A 439 15.19 -14.81 15.16
CA PHE A 439 14.44 -16.01 15.55
C PHE A 439 14.26 -16.13 17.08
N GLN A 440 14.34 -15.03 17.84
CA GLN A 440 14.22 -15.09 19.29
C GLN A 440 12.93 -15.78 19.74
N ASN A 441 13.06 -16.77 20.64
CA ASN A 441 11.96 -17.58 21.17
C ASN A 441 11.14 -18.36 20.11
N ALA A 442 11.64 -18.50 18.88
CA ALA A 442 10.93 -19.23 17.83
C ALA A 442 10.92 -20.75 18.09
N ASP A 443 9.85 -21.42 17.66
CA ASP A 443 9.78 -22.89 17.59
C ASP A 443 10.31 -23.33 16.22
N LEU A 444 11.55 -23.83 16.21
CA LEU A 444 12.29 -24.26 15.01
C LEU A 444 12.52 -25.78 15.00
N ARG A 445 11.74 -26.54 15.78
CA ARG A 445 11.90 -27.99 15.85
C ARG A 445 11.68 -28.61 14.46
N TYR A 446 12.56 -29.53 14.09
CA TYR A 446 12.57 -30.20 12.79
C TYR A 446 12.71 -29.28 11.56
N ALA A 447 13.10 -28.01 11.74
CA ALA A 447 13.31 -27.11 10.62
C ALA A 447 14.55 -27.51 9.79
N ASN A 448 14.47 -27.29 8.48
CA ASN A 448 15.54 -27.59 7.53
C ASN A 448 16.28 -26.31 7.13
N PHE A 449 17.56 -26.22 7.47
CA PHE A 449 18.47 -25.10 7.17
C PHE A 449 19.66 -25.52 6.30
N ILE A 450 19.57 -26.64 5.58
CA ILE A 450 20.68 -27.11 4.74
C ILE A 450 21.11 -25.99 3.77
N GLY A 451 22.41 -25.65 3.79
CA GLY A 451 22.99 -24.62 2.92
C GLY A 451 22.56 -23.17 3.19
N ALA A 452 21.75 -22.91 4.23
CA ALA A 452 21.24 -21.58 4.51
C ALA A 452 22.33 -20.63 5.04
N ASN A 453 22.20 -19.33 4.74
CA ASN A 453 23.08 -18.29 5.24
C ASN A 453 22.51 -17.63 6.51
N LEU A 454 22.94 -18.05 7.71
CA LEU A 454 22.51 -17.48 8.99
C LEU A 454 23.55 -16.53 9.61
N GLN A 455 24.38 -15.87 8.81
CA GLN A 455 25.37 -14.93 9.33
C GLN A 455 24.72 -13.86 10.22
N GLY A 456 25.19 -13.72 11.47
CA GLY A 456 24.67 -12.74 12.43
C GLY A 456 23.23 -12.94 12.88
N ALA A 457 22.59 -14.08 12.55
CA ALA A 457 21.23 -14.37 12.99
C ALA A 457 21.12 -14.46 14.52
N ASP A 458 19.99 -14.02 15.09
CA ASP A 458 19.71 -14.15 16.52
C ASP A 458 18.71 -15.27 16.79
N LEU A 459 19.19 -16.38 17.33
CA LEU A 459 18.40 -17.56 17.70
C LEU A 459 18.31 -17.71 19.23
N SER A 460 18.45 -16.61 19.98
CA SER A 460 18.44 -16.68 21.45
C SER A 460 17.12 -17.22 21.98
N ASN A 461 17.20 -18.15 22.93
CA ASN A 461 16.07 -18.89 23.53
C ASN A 461 15.21 -19.70 22.53
N ALA A 462 15.63 -19.86 21.27
CA ALA A 462 14.89 -20.65 20.29
C ALA A 462 14.99 -22.16 20.58
N ASP A 463 13.98 -22.92 20.14
CA ASP A 463 13.96 -24.38 20.21
C ASP A 463 14.30 -24.98 18.85
N LEU A 464 15.53 -25.45 18.68
CA LEU A 464 16.06 -26.05 17.45
C LEU A 464 16.16 -27.57 17.52
N ARG A 465 15.46 -28.23 18.45
CA ARG A 465 15.59 -29.68 18.60
C ARG A 465 15.26 -30.40 17.29
N TYR A 466 16.12 -31.33 16.90
CA TYR A 466 16.00 -32.10 15.66
C TYR A 466 16.09 -31.28 14.35
N ALA A 467 16.52 -30.02 14.39
CA ALA A 467 16.75 -29.23 13.18
C ALA A 467 17.97 -29.75 12.38
N ILE A 468 17.98 -29.48 11.07
CA ILE A 468 19.06 -29.91 10.16
C ILE A 468 19.80 -28.68 9.64
N LEU A 469 21.08 -28.54 9.95
CA LEU A 469 21.89 -27.35 9.60
C LEU A 469 23.07 -27.68 8.70
N ILE A 470 23.06 -28.82 8.00
CA ILE A 470 24.20 -29.29 7.18
C ILE A 470 24.65 -28.20 6.20
N GLY A 471 25.91 -27.79 6.31
CA GLY A 471 26.50 -26.78 5.43
C GLY A 471 25.97 -25.35 5.58
N ALA A 472 25.19 -25.05 6.62
CA ALA A 472 24.74 -23.70 6.92
C ALA A 472 25.90 -22.82 7.40
N ASP A 473 25.88 -21.53 7.04
CA ASP A 473 26.84 -20.54 7.55
C ASP A 473 26.31 -19.89 8.83
N LEU A 474 26.96 -20.16 9.95
CA LEU A 474 26.59 -19.67 11.28
C LEU A 474 27.53 -18.57 11.82
N THR A 475 28.32 -17.94 10.94
CA THR A 475 29.31 -16.93 11.37
C THR A 475 28.63 -15.77 12.10
N GLY A 476 28.95 -15.57 13.38
CA GLY A 476 28.35 -14.52 14.20
C GLY A 476 26.93 -14.79 14.70
N ALA A 477 26.35 -15.96 14.40
CA ALA A 477 25.02 -16.33 14.88
C ALA A 477 24.99 -16.46 16.42
N GLN A 478 23.86 -16.09 17.02
CA GLN A 478 23.65 -16.11 18.48
C GLN A 478 22.70 -17.24 18.86
N PHE A 479 23.14 -18.12 19.76
CA PHE A 479 22.39 -19.27 20.27
C PHE A 479 22.23 -19.20 21.79
N THR A 480 22.27 -18.00 22.37
CA THR A 480 22.22 -17.83 23.84
C THR A 480 20.97 -18.49 24.41
N ASN A 481 21.14 -19.43 25.34
CA ASN A 481 20.07 -20.26 25.93
C ASN A 481 19.21 -21.08 24.96
N ALA A 482 19.61 -21.20 23.68
CA ALA A 482 18.88 -21.99 22.70
C ALA A 482 18.95 -23.50 23.03
N ASP A 483 17.95 -24.26 22.59
CA ASP A 483 17.93 -25.73 22.70
C ASP A 483 18.33 -26.38 21.38
N LEU A 484 19.58 -26.87 21.30
CA LEU A 484 20.15 -27.51 20.11
C LEU A 484 20.28 -29.02 20.30
N ARG A 485 19.55 -29.65 21.23
CA ARG A 485 19.63 -31.11 21.40
C ARG A 485 19.13 -31.81 20.15
N TYR A 486 19.87 -32.82 19.71
CA TYR A 486 19.60 -33.69 18.55
C TYR A 486 19.66 -32.97 17.21
N ILE A 487 20.28 -31.80 17.16
CA ILE A 487 20.52 -31.06 15.92
C ILE A 487 21.53 -31.79 15.02
N ASN A 488 21.35 -31.73 13.71
CA ASN A 488 22.33 -32.21 12.75
C ASN A 488 23.23 -31.06 12.26
N LEU A 489 24.47 -31.03 12.74
CA LEU A 489 25.48 -30.00 12.46
C LEU A 489 26.59 -30.49 11.52
N HIS A 490 26.34 -31.51 10.69
CA HIS A 490 27.40 -32.05 9.83
C HIS A 490 28.01 -30.95 8.93
N GLY A 491 29.33 -30.77 9.02
CA GLY A 491 30.06 -29.77 8.23
C GLY A 491 29.88 -28.32 8.65
N VAL A 492 29.31 -28.05 9.82
CA VAL A 492 29.04 -26.70 10.34
C VAL A 492 30.15 -26.22 11.28
N ASP A 493 30.57 -24.96 11.13
CA ASP A 493 31.52 -24.29 12.04
C ASP A 493 30.78 -23.42 13.06
N LEU A 494 30.86 -23.79 14.34
CA LEU A 494 30.29 -23.04 15.47
C LEU A 494 31.30 -22.13 16.18
N THR A 495 32.57 -22.12 15.78
CA THR A 495 33.64 -21.42 16.52
C THR A 495 33.46 -19.90 16.58
N LYS A 496 32.71 -19.33 15.64
CA LYS A 496 32.39 -17.89 15.56
C LYS A 496 30.96 -17.57 15.98
N SER A 497 30.24 -18.53 16.56
CA SER A 497 28.89 -18.35 17.07
C SER A 497 28.90 -18.14 18.58
N LYS A 498 27.91 -17.43 19.13
CA LYS A 498 27.75 -17.30 20.58
C LYS A 498 26.85 -18.42 21.10
N THR A 499 27.33 -19.24 22.02
CA THR A 499 26.60 -20.44 22.49
C THR A 499 26.43 -20.46 24.02
N GLU A 500 26.46 -19.31 24.67
CA GLU A 500 26.33 -19.21 26.13
C GLU A 500 24.98 -19.75 26.60
N GLY A 501 24.98 -20.72 27.51
CA GLY A 501 23.74 -21.36 28.00
C GLY A 501 23.02 -22.26 26.98
N ALA A 502 23.58 -22.41 25.76
CA ALA A 502 23.03 -23.27 24.73
C ALA A 502 23.09 -24.75 25.16
N LYS A 503 22.02 -25.50 24.90
CA LYS A 503 21.93 -26.93 25.25
C LYS A 503 22.30 -27.79 24.05
N PHE A 504 23.31 -28.63 24.20
CA PHE A 504 23.71 -29.62 23.20
C PHE A 504 23.41 -31.04 23.69
N THR A 505 23.34 -31.99 22.77
CA THR A 505 23.26 -33.42 23.15
C THR A 505 24.57 -33.86 23.77
N MET A 506 24.50 -34.42 24.98
CA MET A 506 25.65 -35.00 25.67
C MET A 506 25.80 -36.47 25.31
N PHE A 507 27.01 -37.02 25.43
CA PHE A 507 27.29 -38.43 25.16
C PHE A 507 26.40 -39.37 25.98
N ASP A 508 26.12 -39.01 27.23
CA ASP A 508 25.25 -39.78 28.13
C ASP A 508 23.80 -39.84 27.62
N ASP A 509 23.32 -38.79 26.93
CA ASP A 509 21.94 -38.71 26.40
C ASP A 509 21.66 -39.75 25.30
N ILE A 510 22.71 -40.19 24.60
CA ILE A 510 22.64 -41.11 23.45
C ILE A 510 22.89 -42.56 23.90
N SER A 511 23.80 -42.76 24.86
CA SER A 511 24.25 -44.10 25.29
C SER A 511 23.11 -44.99 25.82
N CYS A 512 23.21 -46.30 25.59
CA CYS A 512 22.26 -47.29 26.06
C CYS A 512 22.94 -48.29 27.02
N SER A 513 22.27 -48.60 28.14
CA SER A 513 22.74 -49.61 29.08
C SER A 513 22.40 -51.02 28.57
N TRP A 514 23.18 -51.55 27.63
CA TRP A 514 22.97 -52.85 26.96
C TRP A 514 22.83 -54.06 27.89
N ASN A 515 23.28 -53.95 29.15
CA ASN A 515 23.09 -54.96 30.20
C ASN A 515 21.64 -55.04 30.74
N GLN A 516 20.77 -54.07 30.44
CA GLN A 516 19.38 -54.02 30.90
C GLN A 516 18.44 -54.92 30.09
N ILE A 517 18.85 -55.34 28.89
CA ILE A 517 18.03 -56.12 27.96
C ILE A 517 18.62 -57.51 27.73
N ASN A 518 17.75 -58.48 27.45
CA ASN A 518 18.14 -59.85 27.06
C ASN A 518 18.03 -60.07 25.54
N ASP A 519 18.46 -61.23 25.04
CA ASP A 519 18.44 -61.53 23.59
C ASP A 519 17.05 -61.40 22.95
N GLU A 520 15.97 -61.69 23.68
CA GLU A 520 14.60 -61.57 23.17
C GLU A 520 14.17 -60.11 23.08
N GLN A 521 14.56 -59.29 24.06
CA GLN A 521 14.32 -57.85 24.03
C GLN A 521 15.18 -57.15 22.97
N PHE A 522 16.42 -57.60 22.76
CA PHE A 522 17.27 -57.09 21.68
C PHE A 522 16.72 -57.45 20.30
N GLU A 523 16.19 -58.67 20.13
CA GLU A 523 15.47 -59.07 18.89
C GLU A 523 14.28 -58.13 18.63
N LYS A 524 13.45 -57.85 19.64
CA LYS A 524 12.32 -56.90 19.55
C LYS A 524 12.77 -55.47 19.24
N LEU A 525 13.88 -55.02 19.82
CA LEU A 525 14.48 -53.74 19.48
C LEU A 525 14.89 -53.70 18.01
N CYS A 526 15.54 -54.74 17.49
CA CYS A 526 15.86 -54.84 16.06
C CYS A 526 14.62 -54.80 15.17
N TYR A 527 13.51 -55.44 15.56
CA TYR A 527 12.22 -55.32 14.85
C TYR A 527 11.77 -53.86 14.75
N ASP A 528 11.79 -53.15 15.88
CA ASP A 528 11.34 -51.76 15.93
C ASP A 528 12.22 -50.83 15.08
N ILE A 529 13.54 -51.06 15.10
CA ILE A 529 14.50 -50.34 14.26
C ILE A 529 14.19 -50.59 12.77
N LEU A 530 14.09 -51.85 12.36
CA LEU A 530 13.85 -52.21 10.95
C LEU A 530 12.51 -51.69 10.44
N LEU A 531 11.45 -51.74 11.27
CA LEU A 531 10.14 -51.19 10.90
C LEU A 531 10.19 -49.69 10.67
N LYS A 532 10.89 -48.97 11.56
CA LYS A 532 10.90 -47.51 11.58
C LYS A 532 11.88 -46.94 10.55
N GLU A 533 13.13 -47.42 10.53
CA GLU A 533 14.17 -46.95 9.60
C GLU A 533 13.76 -47.16 8.13
N HIS A 534 13.15 -48.31 7.83
CA HIS A 534 12.82 -48.68 6.45
C HIS A 534 11.35 -48.47 6.10
N ASN A 535 10.59 -47.84 7.00
CA ASN A 535 9.16 -47.58 6.86
C ASN A 535 8.36 -48.84 6.46
N LEU A 536 8.66 -49.97 7.11
CA LEU A 536 8.06 -51.27 6.84
C LEU A 536 6.78 -51.47 7.66
N LYS A 537 5.86 -52.30 7.15
CA LYS A 537 4.70 -52.78 7.92
C LYS A 537 5.03 -54.12 8.57
N LEU A 538 4.30 -54.50 9.61
CA LEU A 538 4.46 -55.80 10.28
C LEU A 538 4.36 -56.99 9.30
N THR A 539 3.59 -56.85 8.22
CA THR A 539 3.47 -57.86 7.14
C THR A 539 4.75 -58.05 6.32
N ASN A 540 5.74 -57.17 6.48
CA ASN A 540 7.02 -57.23 5.78
C ASN A 540 8.11 -57.95 6.57
N ILE A 541 7.82 -58.47 7.77
CA ILE A 541 8.83 -59.10 8.63
C ILE A 541 8.35 -60.48 9.12
N ASP A 542 9.17 -61.50 8.89
CA ASP A 542 8.97 -62.88 9.31
C ASP A 542 10.08 -63.30 10.30
N LYS A 543 9.76 -64.11 11.32
CA LYS A 543 10.76 -64.62 12.28
C LYS A 543 11.38 -65.96 11.83
N ILE A 544 12.70 -66.13 11.96
CA ILE A 544 13.33 -67.46 11.84
C ILE A 544 13.32 -68.16 13.20
N GLY A 545 12.16 -68.75 13.56
CA GLY A 545 12.04 -69.66 14.71
C GLY A 545 12.36 -69.07 16.09
N ASN A 546 12.11 -69.84 17.16
CA ASN A 546 12.30 -69.39 18.54
C ASN A 546 13.65 -69.81 19.16
N SER A 547 14.52 -70.51 18.42
CA SER A 547 15.79 -71.05 18.89
C SER A 547 16.99 -70.27 18.35
N ARG A 548 18.06 -70.12 19.15
CA ARG A 548 19.33 -69.51 18.72
C ARG A 548 19.90 -70.21 17.49
N SER A 549 20.41 -69.46 16.52
CA SER A 549 21.20 -69.96 15.39
C SER A 549 22.50 -70.63 15.89
N ARG A 550 23.18 -71.41 15.03
CA ARG A 550 24.44 -72.13 15.38
C ARG A 550 25.56 -71.20 15.86
N ASP A 551 25.52 -69.93 15.45
CA ASP A 551 26.49 -68.90 15.81
C ASP A 551 26.02 -68.03 16.99
N GLY A 552 24.90 -68.37 17.65
CA GLY A 552 24.41 -67.74 18.87
C GLY A 552 23.56 -66.48 18.69
N GLY A 553 23.15 -66.16 17.45
CA GLY A 553 22.30 -65.01 17.13
C GLY A 553 20.81 -65.36 17.02
N ARG A 554 20.01 -64.33 16.75
CA ARG A 554 18.60 -64.45 16.36
C ARG A 554 18.43 -63.83 14.98
N ASP A 555 17.81 -64.55 14.04
CA ASP A 555 17.71 -64.11 12.66
C ASP A 555 16.27 -63.66 12.35
N ILE A 556 16.15 -62.47 11.76
CA ILE A 556 14.90 -61.84 11.33
C ILE A 556 14.89 -61.81 9.81
N VAL A 557 13.82 -62.27 9.18
CA VAL A 557 13.60 -62.11 7.73
C VAL A 557 12.76 -60.87 7.52
N PHE A 558 13.17 -59.99 6.62
CA PHE A 558 12.35 -58.84 6.26
C PHE A 558 12.42 -58.55 4.77
N TYR A 559 11.48 -57.75 4.28
CA TYR A 559 11.43 -57.38 2.86
C TYR A 559 11.52 -55.86 2.71
N LYS A 560 12.57 -55.37 2.04
CA LYS A 560 12.84 -53.95 1.79
C LYS A 560 13.31 -53.76 0.37
N GLY A 561 12.89 -52.65 -0.26
CA GLY A 561 13.25 -52.34 -1.64
C GLY A 561 12.55 -53.26 -2.64
N VAL A 562 12.80 -53.03 -3.92
CA VAL A 562 12.26 -53.88 -5.00
C VAL A 562 13.37 -54.23 -5.99
N ASP A 563 13.35 -55.47 -6.47
CA ASP A 563 14.27 -55.89 -7.53
C ASP A 563 13.83 -55.32 -8.90
N ILE A 564 14.64 -55.58 -9.94
CA ILE A 564 14.36 -55.15 -11.31
C ILE A 564 12.98 -55.58 -11.84
N ASN A 565 12.35 -56.59 -11.23
CA ASN A 565 11.02 -57.08 -11.58
C ASN A 565 9.93 -56.53 -10.65
N LYS A 566 10.23 -55.47 -9.88
CA LYS A 566 9.36 -54.84 -8.88
C LYS A 566 8.92 -55.79 -7.75
N LYS A 567 9.68 -56.87 -7.49
CA LYS A 567 9.38 -57.79 -6.37
C LYS A 567 10.13 -57.36 -5.11
N PRO A 568 9.52 -57.45 -3.91
CA PRO A 568 10.21 -57.13 -2.67
C PRO A 568 11.48 -57.94 -2.50
N ILE A 569 12.60 -57.27 -2.19
CA ILE A 569 13.87 -57.96 -1.95
C ILE A 569 13.83 -58.55 -0.53
N LYS A 570 14.18 -59.83 -0.41
CA LYS A 570 14.25 -60.54 0.87
C LYS A 570 15.61 -60.33 1.54
N TRP A 571 15.57 -59.94 2.79
CA TRP A 571 16.72 -59.69 3.65
C TRP A 571 16.72 -60.62 4.86
N ILE A 572 17.93 -60.91 5.37
CA ILE A 572 18.11 -61.58 6.66
C ILE A 572 18.93 -60.66 7.57
N ALA A 573 18.32 -60.19 8.66
CA ALA A 573 18.97 -59.48 9.74
C ALA A 573 19.38 -60.46 10.85
N GLN A 574 20.68 -60.61 11.05
CA GLN A 574 21.21 -61.35 12.17
C GLN A 574 21.44 -60.43 13.37
N CYS A 575 20.82 -60.76 14.51
CA CYS A 575 20.85 -59.96 15.73
C CYS A 575 21.76 -60.60 16.77
N LYS A 576 22.76 -59.85 17.26
CA LYS A 576 23.77 -60.28 18.24
C LYS A 576 23.84 -59.30 19.42
N LEU A 577 23.19 -59.64 20.52
CA LEU A 577 23.39 -58.95 21.79
C LEU A 577 24.70 -59.41 22.42
N LYS A 578 25.57 -58.46 22.75
CA LYS A 578 26.79 -58.66 23.52
C LYS A 578 26.81 -57.71 24.70
N SER A 579 26.90 -58.29 25.90
CA SER A 579 27.04 -57.56 27.16
C SER A 579 28.50 -57.24 27.51
N ASP A 580 29.47 -57.88 26.84
CA ASP A 580 30.88 -57.55 26.95
C ASP A 580 31.26 -56.50 25.89
N LYS A 581 32.11 -55.53 26.24
CA LYS A 581 32.60 -54.49 25.32
C LYS A 581 33.53 -55.03 24.21
N ARG A 582 33.55 -56.35 23.98
CA ARG A 582 34.39 -56.99 22.98
C ARG A 582 33.73 -56.88 21.61
N SER A 583 34.53 -56.56 20.61
CA SER A 583 34.05 -56.48 19.23
C SER A 583 33.46 -57.81 18.74
N LEU A 584 32.55 -57.72 17.76
CA LEU A 584 32.03 -58.84 17.01
C LEU A 584 32.90 -59.08 15.77
N GLY A 585 33.55 -60.24 15.73
CA GLY A 585 34.48 -60.61 14.64
C GLY A 585 33.92 -61.64 13.67
N SER A 586 34.62 -61.81 12.54
CA SER A 586 34.22 -62.66 11.41
C SER A 586 34.00 -64.14 11.73
N SER A 587 34.62 -64.65 12.80
CA SER A 587 34.48 -66.03 13.29
C SER A 587 33.18 -66.26 14.07
N GLN A 588 32.51 -65.20 14.51
CA GLN A 588 31.27 -65.25 15.30
C GLN A 588 30.01 -65.12 14.43
N VAL A 589 30.20 -64.94 13.12
CA VAL A 589 29.18 -64.86 12.08
C VAL A 589 29.63 -65.76 10.94
N THR A 590 29.19 -67.02 10.92
CA THR A 590 29.65 -68.05 9.96
C THR A 590 28.57 -68.38 8.94
N ASP A 591 28.98 -68.93 7.79
CA ASP A 591 28.07 -69.50 6.79
C ASP A 591 27.03 -68.51 6.21
N ILE A 592 27.34 -67.21 6.18
CA ILE A 592 26.43 -66.14 5.71
C ILE A 592 25.90 -66.45 4.32
N LEU A 593 26.78 -66.78 3.38
CA LEU A 593 26.40 -67.06 2.00
C LEU A 593 25.50 -68.29 1.89
N ASP A 594 25.83 -69.37 2.61
CA ASP A 594 25.02 -70.60 2.62
C ASP A 594 23.64 -70.36 3.21
N MET A 595 23.54 -69.56 4.28
CA MET A 595 22.28 -69.15 4.88
C MET A 595 21.42 -68.34 3.89
N LEU A 596 22.01 -67.34 3.24
CA LEU A 596 21.30 -66.48 2.29
C LEU A 596 20.83 -67.27 1.07
N LEU A 597 21.66 -68.17 0.52
CA LEU A 597 21.30 -69.07 -0.57
C LEU A 597 20.16 -70.01 -0.19
N ALA A 598 20.24 -70.65 0.99
CA ALA A 598 19.21 -71.56 1.47
C ALA A 598 17.84 -70.89 1.71
N LYS A 599 17.84 -69.57 1.92
CA LYS A 599 16.64 -68.77 2.19
C LYS A 599 16.22 -67.90 1.01
N GLU A 600 16.93 -67.96 -0.11
CA GLU A 600 16.72 -67.13 -1.31
C GLU A 600 16.71 -65.62 -0.97
N ALA A 601 17.55 -65.20 -0.03
CA ALA A 601 17.70 -63.80 0.36
C ALA A 601 18.80 -63.11 -0.44
N LYS A 602 18.57 -61.85 -0.83
CA LYS A 602 19.52 -61.03 -1.59
C LYS A 602 20.10 -59.87 -0.78
N GLY A 603 19.64 -59.69 0.45
CA GLY A 603 20.19 -58.71 1.39
C GLY A 603 20.55 -59.34 2.73
N PHE A 604 21.57 -58.81 3.38
CA PHE A 604 22.05 -59.23 4.68
C PHE A 604 22.27 -58.02 5.60
N CYS A 605 21.79 -58.12 6.82
CA CYS A 605 21.96 -57.09 7.83
C CYS A 605 22.58 -57.72 9.09
N ILE A 606 23.60 -57.09 9.66
CA ILE A 606 24.12 -57.45 10.98
C ILE A 606 23.75 -56.37 11.97
N MET A 607 23.07 -56.74 13.06
CA MET A 607 22.67 -55.83 14.13
C MET A 607 23.26 -56.29 15.46
N THR A 608 24.07 -55.45 16.10
CA THR A 608 24.77 -55.82 17.33
C THR A 608 24.94 -54.67 18.32
N SER A 609 24.85 -54.98 19.61
CA SER A 609 25.14 -54.05 20.71
C SER A 609 26.64 -53.87 20.99
N SER A 610 27.51 -54.18 20.03
CA SER A 610 28.97 -54.09 20.17
C SER A 610 29.61 -53.43 18.95
N ILE A 611 30.92 -53.20 19.02
CA ILE A 611 31.71 -52.75 17.86
C ILE A 611 31.83 -53.90 16.87
N ILE A 612 31.62 -53.65 15.58
CA ILE A 612 31.97 -54.60 14.51
C ILE A 612 33.48 -54.42 14.24
N ASP A 613 34.28 -55.48 14.32
CA ASP A 613 35.72 -55.35 14.04
C ASP A 613 36.04 -55.35 12.54
N ALA A 614 37.28 -54.95 12.22
CA ALA A 614 37.79 -54.89 10.86
C ALA A 614 37.63 -56.22 10.10
N THR A 615 37.81 -57.37 10.77
CA THR A 615 37.72 -58.68 10.09
C THR A 615 36.30 -58.99 9.63
N LEU A 616 35.29 -58.59 10.42
CA LEU A 616 33.89 -58.75 10.03
C LEU A 616 33.49 -57.70 8.99
N HIS A 617 33.99 -56.46 9.10
CA HIS A 617 33.79 -55.45 8.06
C HIS A 617 34.30 -55.93 6.70
N ASP A 618 35.55 -56.39 6.64
CA ASP A 618 36.19 -56.91 5.42
C ASP A 618 35.39 -58.08 4.84
N LYS A 619 34.97 -59.04 5.68
CA LYS A 619 34.18 -60.20 5.24
C LYS A 619 32.83 -59.80 4.63
N LEU A 620 32.19 -58.77 5.18
CA LEU A 620 30.90 -58.27 4.72
C LEU A 620 31.02 -57.44 3.45
N ASP A 621 32.09 -56.65 3.30
CA ASP A 621 32.39 -55.95 2.06
C ASP A 621 32.78 -56.94 0.95
N ASP A 622 33.56 -57.97 1.27
CA ASP A 622 33.87 -59.08 0.36
C ASP A 622 32.60 -59.81 -0.11
N LEU A 623 31.63 -60.03 0.79
CA LEU A 623 30.34 -60.65 0.45
C LEU A 623 29.60 -59.78 -0.57
N ARG A 624 29.47 -58.48 -0.30
CA ARG A 624 28.83 -57.52 -1.21
C ARG A 624 29.53 -57.52 -2.58
N ASP A 625 30.84 -57.37 -2.58
CA ASP A 625 31.60 -57.15 -3.81
C ASP A 625 31.68 -58.40 -4.69
N LYS A 626 31.72 -59.61 -4.09
CA LYS A 626 31.82 -60.89 -4.84
C LYS A 626 30.46 -61.45 -5.27
N THR A 627 29.39 -61.16 -4.56
CA THR A 627 28.08 -61.81 -4.80
C THR A 627 26.98 -60.84 -5.23
N GLY A 628 27.21 -59.53 -5.09
CA GLY A 628 26.19 -58.50 -5.34
C GLY A 628 25.09 -58.46 -4.27
N ILE A 629 25.27 -59.18 -3.15
CA ILE A 629 24.36 -59.15 -2.00
C ILE A 629 24.44 -57.78 -1.34
N GLU A 630 23.28 -57.17 -1.07
CA GLU A 630 23.22 -55.89 -0.35
C GLU A 630 23.53 -56.13 1.14
N VAL A 631 24.33 -55.25 1.74
CA VAL A 631 24.80 -55.42 3.12
C VAL A 631 24.57 -54.17 3.95
N GLU A 632 23.91 -54.34 5.10
CA GLU A 632 23.71 -53.30 6.12
C GLU A 632 24.40 -53.67 7.44
N LYS A 633 24.96 -52.66 8.13
CA LYS A 633 25.75 -52.84 9.35
C LYS A 633 25.20 -51.91 10.43
N TRP A 634 24.71 -52.49 11.53
CA TRP A 634 24.21 -51.80 12.70
C TRP A 634 25.04 -52.21 13.90
N SER A 635 26.12 -51.46 14.18
CA SER A 635 26.86 -51.61 15.43
C SER A 635 26.15 -50.86 16.55
N TYR A 636 26.71 -50.92 17.77
CA TYR A 636 26.13 -50.20 18.90
C TYR A 636 25.99 -48.69 18.61
N LEU A 637 26.91 -48.08 17.86
CA LEU A 637 26.86 -46.65 17.54
C LEU A 637 25.68 -46.30 16.64
N GLU A 638 25.44 -47.06 15.58
CA GLU A 638 24.30 -46.83 14.68
C GLU A 638 22.98 -47.03 15.42
N ILE A 639 22.90 -48.06 16.28
CA ILE A 639 21.69 -48.31 17.06
C ILE A 639 21.45 -47.22 18.11
N GLU A 640 22.48 -46.79 18.86
CA GLU A 640 22.32 -45.74 19.88
C GLU A 640 21.95 -44.39 19.27
N ARG A 641 22.52 -44.05 18.10
CA ARG A 641 22.14 -42.85 17.34
C ARG A 641 20.69 -42.90 16.90
N PHE A 642 20.28 -44.01 16.30
CA PHE A 642 18.89 -44.23 15.91
C PHE A 642 17.94 -44.13 17.11
N LEU A 643 18.31 -44.70 18.26
CA LEU A 643 17.51 -44.61 19.48
C LEU A 643 17.47 -43.20 20.09
N ALA A 644 18.48 -42.37 19.88
CA ALA A 644 18.45 -40.95 20.26
C ALA A 644 17.48 -40.15 19.37
N GLU A 645 17.38 -40.50 18.08
CA GLU A 645 16.38 -39.92 17.15
C GLU A 645 14.97 -40.47 17.38
N HIS A 646 14.86 -41.64 18.03
CA HIS A 646 13.60 -42.33 18.32
C HIS A 646 13.43 -42.64 19.82
N PRO A 647 13.26 -41.60 20.66
CA PRO A 647 13.12 -41.77 22.12
C PRO A 647 11.90 -42.63 22.49
N GLU A 648 10.87 -42.68 21.65
CA GLU A 648 9.70 -43.54 21.83
C GLU A 648 10.03 -45.04 21.74
N ILE A 649 11.08 -45.39 20.98
CA ILE A 649 11.59 -46.75 20.87
C ILE A 649 12.58 -47.01 22.01
N LYS A 650 13.49 -46.06 22.29
CA LYS A 650 14.48 -46.16 23.39
C LYS A 650 13.81 -46.48 24.73
N ALA A 651 12.76 -45.74 25.08
CA ALA A 651 12.03 -45.89 26.34
C ALA A 651 11.32 -47.26 26.51
N ARG A 652 11.10 -48.03 25.43
CA ARG A 652 10.51 -49.39 25.54
C ARG A 652 11.51 -50.41 26.08
N TYR A 653 12.80 -50.18 25.86
CA TYR A 653 13.85 -51.18 26.08
C TYR A 653 14.82 -50.78 27.18
N PHE A 654 15.13 -49.48 27.27
CA PHE A 654 16.05 -48.94 28.25
C PHE A 654 15.28 -48.07 29.23
N LYS A 655 15.49 -48.31 30.52
CA LYS A 655 15.03 -47.42 31.57
C LYS A 655 16.22 -46.53 31.90
N ASP A 656 16.07 -45.24 31.61
CA ASP A 656 17.06 -44.21 31.96
C ASP A 656 17.42 -44.28 33.45
#